data_AF-A0A7S1SVP7-F1
#
_entry.id   AF-A0A7S1SVP7-F1
#
_cell.length_a   1.000
_cell.length_b   1.000
_cell.length_c   1.000
_cell.angle_alpha   90.00
_cell.angle_beta   90.00
_cell.angle_gamma   90.00
#
_symmetry.space_group_name_H-M   'P 1'
#
loop_
_entity.id
_entity.type
_entity.pdbx_description
1 polymer ?
#
loop_
_entity_poly.entity_id
_entity_poly.type
_entity_poly.pdbx_seq_one_letter_code
_entity_poly.pdbx_strand_id
1 'polypeptide(L)'
;QVGAQVSLGPLTDFVVEDLAGEGQPQVYAACGAGSTGTLRVIRASRPLELLYQSPPDYAGLTSMWSFKIRAAHAHHTLVVLSFLSGTRALMAGWTLKDVTDAVGIDKDYSTLAVGRIDDGLMAQVTRGGVRLCNTDALEEQDNESASPSATARHKSNVSESSMETGIEEGSDGEDSHANGTSYGTARSWEAGRQAQWESGRSVRGPQDVWLPSAGGCISVAAVTQDYVALALTHSKALVLLGVYQGEVVEASSSSSPDECKTEAATTSGANSGLSGRSGKRRKRLGIRELSMLELDTEVSCIAFSSDSNAEGAKPAMGGERLLACGTYSMTLELVSVGEHGPGQLPFLTHLRTVPLAVPKAVEGEAPSATTAPGLAGAEAAPDGRGLPESCHLTLVSSGKGCALQLLVGLRNGMMLQLAGNLETGASAGHRRSRSQILSELAADGLRLVASRRMGDSAVRLVPLEEDGDAGAMVALSDRPWLTWLSRCSRRLNRVPLALQGITCAAPIMLPLRPGDSPPFPPGYASLLCCNEDGCLQLVGVDRQERVNCVSHPLGATPRRIALHPESRMLLLLALLPSAAPADVAPPHELRCLDPQSGAQLAGYAFNQGEAATCLLSVPHSGDPKFVFLPLPPTPVAEGRRSVAVQTAPPS
;
A
#
# COMPACT_ATOMS: atom_id res chain seq x y z
N GLN A 1 24.21 5.33 17.81
CA GLN A 1 24.89 4.09 17.42
C GLN A 1 25.72 4.37 16.18
N VAL A 2 27.05 4.19 16.25
CA VAL A 2 27.91 4.18 15.05
C VAL A 2 27.51 2.94 14.25
N GLY A 3 26.93 3.13 13.07
CA GLY A 3 26.39 2.02 12.27
C GLY A 3 27.50 1.06 11.88
N ALA A 4 27.42 -0.19 12.34
CA ALA A 4 28.31 -1.25 11.89
C ALA A 4 28.03 -1.49 10.40
N GLN A 5 28.99 -1.14 9.54
CA GLN A 5 28.88 -1.40 8.11
C GLN A 5 28.94 -2.91 7.87
N VAL A 6 27.94 -3.44 7.14
CA VAL A 6 27.90 -4.86 6.76
C VAL A 6 29.01 -5.12 5.73
N SER A 7 30.15 -5.64 6.17
CA SER A 7 31.24 -6.07 5.29
C SER A 7 31.17 -7.56 5.02
N LEU A 8 31.06 -7.99 3.75
CA LEU A 8 31.12 -9.42 3.37
C LEU A 8 32.55 -9.99 3.37
N GLY A 9 33.57 -9.15 3.54
CA GLY A 9 34.97 -9.56 3.41
C GLY A 9 35.56 -10.13 4.70
N PRO A 10 36.39 -11.20 4.63
CA PRO A 10 36.61 -12.06 3.46
C PRO A 10 35.45 -13.03 3.22
N LEU A 11 35.03 -13.20 1.96
CA LEU A 11 34.06 -14.21 1.54
C LEU A 11 34.81 -15.42 0.98
N THR A 12 34.67 -16.58 1.60
CA THR A 12 35.47 -17.78 1.25
C THR A 12 34.73 -18.74 0.33
N ASP A 13 33.41 -18.84 0.49
CA ASP A 13 32.54 -19.68 -0.33
C ASP A 13 31.06 -19.29 -0.17
N PHE A 14 30.19 -19.71 -1.08
CA PHE A 14 28.74 -19.49 -0.93
C PHE A 14 27.90 -20.55 -1.68
N VAL A 15 26.67 -20.73 -1.22
CA VAL A 15 25.63 -21.54 -1.87
C VAL A 15 24.39 -20.68 -2.12
N VAL A 16 23.70 -20.93 -3.23
CA VAL A 16 22.46 -20.23 -3.60
C VAL A 16 21.35 -21.25 -3.71
N GLU A 17 20.36 -21.19 -2.83
CA GLU A 17 19.23 -22.11 -2.79
C GLU A 17 18.07 -21.51 -2.01
N ASP A 18 16.82 -21.92 -2.28
CA ASP A 18 15.65 -21.47 -1.50
C ASP A 18 15.37 -22.40 -0.32
N LEU A 19 16.23 -22.38 0.71
CA LEU A 19 16.07 -23.25 1.89
C LEU A 19 15.01 -22.71 2.87
N ALA A 20 14.60 -21.44 2.72
CA ALA A 20 13.51 -20.87 3.51
C ALA A 20 12.12 -21.10 2.90
N GLY A 21 12.03 -21.59 1.66
CA GLY A 21 10.75 -21.78 0.96
C GLY A 21 10.05 -20.46 0.63
N GLU A 22 10.81 -19.38 0.51
CA GLU A 22 10.30 -18.03 0.23
C GLU A 22 10.00 -17.83 -1.27
N GLY A 23 10.32 -18.83 -2.11
CA GLY A 23 10.20 -18.81 -3.55
C GLY A 23 11.19 -17.86 -4.24
N GLN A 24 12.23 -17.41 -3.53
CA GLN A 24 13.44 -16.79 -4.09
C GLN A 24 14.64 -17.44 -3.43
N PRO A 25 15.69 -17.81 -4.17
CA PRO A 25 16.86 -18.39 -3.55
C PRO A 25 17.57 -17.36 -2.66
N GLN A 26 17.96 -17.78 -1.46
CA GLN A 26 18.83 -17.01 -0.58
C GLN A 26 20.30 -17.33 -0.91
N VAL A 27 21.19 -16.38 -0.61
CA VAL A 27 22.64 -16.61 -0.70
C VAL A 27 23.18 -16.91 0.69
N TYR A 28 23.68 -18.13 0.87
CA TYR A 28 24.34 -18.60 2.09
C TYR A 28 25.85 -18.45 1.92
N ALA A 29 26.40 -17.37 2.47
CA ALA A 29 27.80 -16.99 2.31
C ALA A 29 28.64 -17.28 3.55
N ALA A 30 29.71 -18.04 3.38
CA ALA A 30 30.76 -18.23 4.37
C ALA A 30 31.69 -17.00 4.38
N CYS A 31 31.67 -16.23 5.48
CA CYS A 31 32.36 -14.95 5.58
C CYS A 31 33.23 -14.85 6.85
N GLY A 32 34.22 -13.97 6.84
CA GLY A 32 35.02 -13.65 8.04
C GLY A 32 36.20 -14.58 8.27
N ALA A 33 36.94 -14.33 9.35
CA ALA A 33 38.11 -15.13 9.72
C ALA A 33 38.26 -15.31 11.24
N GLY A 34 38.94 -16.38 11.64
CA GLY A 34 39.17 -16.75 13.03
C GLY A 34 37.87 -16.88 13.83
N SER A 35 37.89 -16.39 15.07
CA SER A 35 36.71 -16.34 15.94
C SER A 35 35.60 -15.42 15.43
N THR A 36 35.87 -14.57 14.44
CA THR A 36 34.89 -13.65 13.83
C THR A 36 34.24 -14.20 12.56
N GLY A 37 34.49 -15.48 12.22
CA GLY A 37 33.82 -16.11 11.10
C GLY A 37 32.30 -16.18 11.28
N THR A 38 31.56 -16.00 10.20
CA THR A 38 30.10 -15.90 10.15
C THR A 38 29.54 -16.64 8.94
N LEU A 39 28.39 -17.27 9.12
CA LEU A 39 27.51 -17.67 8.02
C LEU A 39 26.52 -16.54 7.79
N ARG A 40 26.48 -15.99 6.59
CA ARG A 40 25.58 -14.89 6.24
C ARG A 40 24.50 -15.36 5.29
N VAL A 41 23.26 -15.09 5.63
CA VAL A 41 22.09 -15.37 4.80
C VAL A 41 21.62 -14.06 4.19
N ILE A 42 21.84 -13.90 2.90
CA ILE A 42 21.48 -12.70 2.14
C ILE A 42 20.19 -12.99 1.38
N ARG A 43 19.18 -12.16 1.61
CA ARG A 43 17.89 -12.21 0.90
C ARG A 43 17.80 -11.05 -0.08
N ALA A 44 17.18 -11.30 -1.22
CA ALA A 44 16.88 -10.25 -2.20
C ALA A 44 15.72 -9.35 -1.75
N SER A 45 14.85 -9.84 -0.86
CA SER A 45 13.72 -9.10 -0.32
C SER A 45 14.13 -8.11 0.76
N ARG A 46 13.38 -7.01 0.88
CA ARG A 46 13.53 -6.04 1.97
C ARG A 46 13.02 -6.65 3.28
N PRO A 47 13.74 -6.50 4.42
CA PRO A 47 13.23 -6.95 5.70
C PRO A 47 12.07 -6.05 6.12
N LEU A 48 11.20 -6.62 6.95
CA LEU A 48 9.99 -5.99 7.44
C LEU A 48 9.89 -6.17 8.94
N GLU A 49 9.29 -5.20 9.60
CA GLU A 49 8.99 -5.27 11.02
C GLU A 49 7.49 -5.44 11.22
N LEU A 50 7.05 -6.64 11.63
CA LEU A 50 5.66 -6.89 11.97
C LEU A 50 5.40 -6.37 13.39
N LEU A 51 4.56 -5.34 13.51
CA LEU A 51 4.20 -4.77 14.81
C LEU A 51 2.98 -5.46 15.40
N TYR A 52 2.01 -5.81 14.56
CA TYR A 52 0.75 -6.39 14.99
C TYR A 52 0.14 -7.27 13.90
N GLN A 53 -0.52 -8.35 14.30
CA GLN A 53 -1.37 -9.18 13.46
C GLN A 53 -2.69 -9.45 14.18
N SER A 54 -3.81 -9.20 13.49
CA SER A 54 -5.15 -9.47 14.01
C SER A 54 -5.55 -10.95 13.86
N PRO A 55 -6.61 -11.39 14.56
CA PRO A 55 -7.33 -12.60 14.20
C PRO A 55 -7.85 -12.55 12.75
N PRO A 56 -8.19 -13.71 12.15
CA PRO A 56 -8.63 -13.82 10.75
C PRO A 56 -10.09 -13.37 10.52
N ASP A 57 -10.47 -12.22 11.07
CA ASP A 57 -11.84 -11.70 11.02
C ASP A 57 -12.14 -10.88 9.75
N TYR A 58 -11.13 -10.64 8.91
CA TYR A 58 -11.20 -9.74 7.75
C TYR A 58 -11.17 -10.49 6.42
N ALA A 59 -11.61 -11.75 6.41
CA ALA A 59 -11.73 -12.55 5.19
C ALA A 59 -12.66 -11.89 4.17
N GLY A 60 -12.29 -11.94 2.88
CA GLY A 60 -13.06 -11.34 1.79
C GLY A 60 -12.91 -9.81 1.66
N LEU A 61 -11.91 -9.22 2.31
CA LEU A 61 -11.54 -7.82 2.13
C LEU A 61 -11.00 -7.60 0.70
N THR A 62 -11.58 -6.65 -0.01
CA THR A 62 -11.25 -6.37 -1.42
C THR A 62 -10.35 -5.16 -1.58
N SER A 63 -10.53 -4.14 -0.73
CA SER A 63 -9.80 -2.88 -0.79
C SER A 63 -9.78 -2.18 0.56
N MET A 64 -8.76 -1.36 0.74
CA MET A 64 -8.47 -0.66 2.00
C MET A 64 -7.96 0.73 1.66
N TRP A 65 -8.40 1.72 2.43
CA TRP A 65 -7.92 3.09 2.32
C TRP A 65 -7.69 3.66 3.71
N SER A 66 -6.76 4.59 3.80
CA SER A 66 -6.45 5.34 5.00
C SER A 66 -6.24 6.79 4.60
N PHE A 67 -6.85 7.71 5.34
CA PHE A 67 -6.69 9.14 5.10
C PHE A 67 -6.89 9.94 6.39
N LYS A 68 -6.39 11.16 6.36
CA LYS A 68 -6.58 12.16 7.40
C LYS A 68 -7.97 12.76 7.23
N ILE A 69 -8.71 12.94 8.32
CA ILE A 69 -10.02 13.63 8.28
C ILE A 69 -9.85 15.11 7.96
N ARG A 70 -8.76 15.72 8.45
CA ARG A 70 -8.37 17.10 8.13
C ARG A 70 -6.93 17.17 7.66
N ALA A 71 -6.64 18.13 6.78
CA ALA A 71 -5.29 18.37 6.27
C ALA A 71 -4.28 18.68 7.40
N ALA A 72 -4.74 19.32 8.48
CA ALA A 72 -3.92 19.69 9.62
C ALA A 72 -3.47 18.49 10.48
N HIS A 73 -4.09 17.31 10.34
CA HIS A 73 -3.71 16.17 11.16
C HIS A 73 -2.32 15.66 10.76
N ALA A 74 -1.47 15.39 11.75
CA ALA A 74 -0.17 14.75 11.51
C ALA A 74 -0.35 13.30 11.05
N HIS A 75 -1.36 12.62 11.60
CA HIS A 75 -1.57 11.18 11.48
C HIS A 75 -2.87 10.85 10.75
N HIS A 76 -2.91 9.65 10.16
CA HIS A 76 -4.12 9.06 9.61
C HIS A 76 -5.14 8.85 10.72
N THR A 77 -6.39 9.24 10.48
CA THR A 77 -7.46 9.18 11.50
C THR A 77 -8.55 8.19 11.13
N LEU A 78 -8.73 7.90 9.83
CA LEU A 78 -9.76 6.97 9.36
C LEU A 78 -9.13 5.91 8.45
N VAL A 79 -9.55 4.67 8.65
CA VAL A 79 -9.28 3.50 7.82
C VAL A 79 -10.62 2.97 7.32
N VAL A 80 -10.80 2.84 6.01
CA VAL A 80 -12.02 2.31 5.40
C VAL A 80 -11.70 0.95 4.78
N LEU A 81 -12.48 -0.05 5.16
CA LEU A 81 -12.38 -1.43 4.72
C LEU A 81 -13.57 -1.78 3.84
N SER A 82 -13.32 -2.22 2.61
CA SER A 82 -14.36 -2.62 1.66
C SER A 82 -14.33 -4.13 1.45
N PHE A 83 -15.43 -4.78 1.78
CA PHE A 83 -15.69 -6.20 1.56
C PHE A 83 -16.64 -6.38 0.37
N LEU A 84 -16.77 -7.61 -0.12
CA LEU A 84 -17.80 -7.94 -1.10
C LEU A 84 -19.23 -7.72 -0.54
N SER A 85 -19.40 -7.90 0.77
CA SER A 85 -20.69 -7.81 1.47
C SER A 85 -21.02 -6.44 2.03
N GLY A 86 -20.11 -5.47 2.00
CA GLY A 86 -20.33 -4.16 2.61
C GLY A 86 -19.05 -3.39 2.91
N THR A 87 -19.19 -2.27 3.62
CA THR A 87 -18.07 -1.39 4.00
C THR A 87 -18.04 -1.18 5.51
N ARG A 88 -16.84 -1.05 6.08
CA ARG A 88 -16.61 -0.64 7.47
C ARG A 88 -15.66 0.55 7.53
N ALA A 89 -15.93 1.48 8.44
CA ALA A 89 -15.08 2.61 8.75
C ALA A 89 -14.51 2.45 10.16
N LEU A 90 -13.20 2.45 10.28
CA LEU A 90 -12.48 2.29 11.53
C LEU A 90 -11.70 3.56 11.81
N MET A 91 -11.83 4.10 13.01
CA MET A 91 -10.99 5.18 13.48
C MET A 91 -9.62 4.62 13.87
N ALA A 92 -8.56 5.24 13.36
CA ALA A 92 -7.19 4.86 13.61
C ALA A 92 -6.67 5.51 14.90
N GLY A 93 -6.50 4.69 15.94
CA GLY A 93 -5.85 5.05 17.20
C GLY A 93 -4.94 3.92 17.69
N TRP A 94 -4.86 3.72 19.01
CA TRP A 94 -4.17 2.56 19.62
C TRP A 94 -4.91 1.27 19.32
N THR A 95 -6.21 1.38 19.22
CA THR A 95 -7.12 0.35 18.77
C THR A 95 -7.88 0.89 17.57
N LEU A 96 -8.29 -0.02 16.68
CA LEU A 96 -9.21 0.31 15.61
C LEU A 96 -10.62 0.31 16.19
N LYS A 97 -11.27 1.47 16.24
CA LYS A 97 -12.64 1.61 16.73
C LYS A 97 -13.60 1.68 15.55
N ASP A 98 -14.61 0.83 15.51
CA ASP A 98 -15.64 0.90 14.48
C ASP A 98 -16.48 2.18 14.66
N VAL A 99 -16.47 3.03 13.63
CA VAL A 99 -17.21 4.29 13.54
C VAL A 99 -18.10 4.33 12.30
N THR A 100 -18.41 3.17 11.72
CA THR A 100 -19.17 3.05 10.45
C THR A 100 -20.48 3.81 10.51
N ASP A 101 -21.26 3.61 11.57
CA ASP A 101 -22.56 4.27 11.76
C ASP A 101 -22.41 5.78 12.05
N ALA A 102 -21.32 6.20 12.71
CA ALA A 102 -21.07 7.59 13.07
C ALA A 102 -20.62 8.45 11.87
N VAL A 103 -19.83 7.88 10.96
CA VAL A 103 -19.41 8.54 9.71
C VAL A 103 -20.60 8.69 8.74
N GLY A 104 -21.58 7.78 8.82
CA GLY A 104 -22.71 7.75 7.88
C GLY A 104 -22.34 7.19 6.50
N ILE A 105 -21.37 6.26 6.47
CA ILE A 105 -21.03 5.48 5.27
C ILE A 105 -22.18 4.52 4.96
N ASP A 106 -22.41 4.28 3.68
CA ASP A 106 -23.30 3.21 3.23
C ASP A 106 -22.63 1.84 3.45
N LYS A 107 -22.96 1.21 4.58
CA LYS A 107 -22.30 0.00 5.09
C LYS A 107 -22.69 -1.29 4.38
N ASP A 108 -23.84 -1.29 3.70
CA ASP A 108 -24.42 -2.48 3.05
C ASP A 108 -23.85 -2.69 1.64
N TYR A 109 -23.15 -1.69 1.08
CA TYR A 109 -22.55 -1.76 -0.24
C TYR A 109 -21.02 -1.73 -0.18
N SER A 110 -20.40 -2.42 -1.12
CA SER A 110 -18.95 -2.35 -1.35
C SER A 110 -18.55 -0.98 -1.88
N THR A 111 -17.49 -0.42 -1.31
CA THR A 111 -16.90 0.85 -1.72
C THR A 111 -15.86 0.63 -2.81
N LEU A 112 -15.96 1.42 -3.89
CA LEU A 112 -15.02 1.42 -5.03
C LEU A 112 -13.87 2.42 -4.83
N ALA A 113 -14.19 3.59 -4.27
CA ALA A 113 -13.22 4.62 -3.97
C ALA A 113 -13.72 5.46 -2.79
N VAL A 114 -12.78 5.95 -1.98
CA VAL A 114 -13.09 6.79 -0.83
C VAL A 114 -11.92 7.72 -0.57
N GLY A 115 -12.21 8.92 -0.10
CA GLY A 115 -11.17 9.88 0.27
C GLY A 115 -11.74 11.17 0.84
N ARG A 116 -10.85 11.97 1.43
CA ARG A 116 -11.16 13.33 1.91
C ARG A 116 -11.39 14.25 0.71
N ILE A 117 -12.53 14.92 0.69
CA ILE A 117 -12.80 16.00 -0.28
C ILE A 117 -12.42 17.34 0.32
N ASP A 118 -12.83 17.60 1.56
CA ASP A 118 -12.53 18.84 2.29
C ASP A 118 -12.31 18.50 3.78
N ASP A 119 -11.84 19.47 4.57
CA ASP A 119 -11.66 19.25 6.01
C ASP A 119 -12.99 18.90 6.69
N GLY A 120 -13.02 17.72 7.32
CA GLY A 120 -14.25 17.21 7.95
C GLY A 120 -15.28 16.62 6.98
N LEU A 121 -14.93 16.48 5.70
CA LEU A 121 -15.83 15.96 4.65
C LEU A 121 -15.13 14.92 3.77
N MET A 122 -15.74 13.74 3.65
CA MET A 122 -15.27 12.68 2.78
C MET A 122 -16.34 12.27 1.77
N ALA A 123 -15.91 11.68 0.64
CA ALA A 123 -16.82 10.98 -0.26
C ALA A 123 -16.57 9.48 -0.24
N GLN A 124 -17.67 8.73 -0.18
CA GLN A 124 -17.73 7.31 -0.49
C GLN A 124 -18.33 7.14 -1.89
N VAL A 125 -17.65 6.40 -2.75
CA VAL A 125 -18.15 5.98 -4.07
C VAL A 125 -18.51 4.51 -3.99
N THR A 126 -19.77 4.17 -4.25
CA THR A 126 -20.25 2.80 -4.45
C THR A 126 -20.65 2.61 -5.91
N ARG A 127 -21.04 1.39 -6.31
CA ARG A 127 -21.59 1.17 -7.66
C ARG A 127 -22.87 1.96 -7.94
N GLY A 128 -23.64 2.29 -6.90
CA GLY A 128 -24.94 2.96 -7.03
C GLY A 128 -24.87 4.48 -6.99
N GLY A 129 -23.79 5.08 -6.50
CA GLY A 129 -23.68 6.54 -6.39
C GLY A 129 -22.51 7.02 -5.55
N VAL A 130 -22.44 8.33 -5.36
CA VAL A 130 -21.43 9.01 -4.54
C VAL A 130 -22.11 9.69 -3.36
N ARG A 131 -21.69 9.33 -2.15
CA ARG A 131 -22.23 9.87 -0.90
C ARG A 131 -21.20 10.75 -0.22
N LEU A 132 -21.61 11.95 0.20
CA LEU A 132 -20.85 12.79 1.12
C LEU A 132 -21.12 12.37 2.56
N CYS A 133 -20.05 12.19 3.33
CA CYS A 133 -20.10 11.83 4.75
C CYS A 133 -19.39 12.91 5.56
N ASN A 134 -20.09 13.47 6.55
CA ASN A 134 -19.52 14.43 7.47
C ASN A 134 -18.80 13.68 8.60
N THR A 135 -17.55 14.06 8.86
CA THR A 135 -16.69 13.43 9.87
C THR A 135 -16.43 14.31 11.09
N ASP A 136 -17.02 15.51 11.18
CA ASP A 136 -16.82 16.43 12.32
C ASP A 136 -17.33 15.84 13.64
N ALA A 137 -18.40 15.05 13.61
CA ALA A 137 -18.98 14.40 14.79
C ALA A 137 -18.04 13.37 15.46
N LEU A 138 -16.99 12.94 14.76
CA LEU A 138 -16.05 11.93 15.26
C LEU A 138 -15.09 12.50 16.30
N GLU A 139 -14.81 13.80 16.27
CA GLU A 139 -13.84 14.42 17.19
C GLU A 139 -14.44 14.85 18.52
N GLU A 140 -15.75 15.14 18.55
CA GLU A 140 -16.45 15.45 19.81
C GLU A 140 -16.36 14.26 20.80
N GLN A 141 -16.31 13.03 20.29
CA GLN A 141 -16.16 11.81 21.10
C GLN A 141 -14.73 11.56 21.60
N ASP A 142 -13.69 11.92 20.85
CA ASP A 142 -12.31 11.70 21.27
C ASP A 142 -11.92 12.67 22.41
N ASN A 143 -12.42 13.90 22.38
CA ASN A 143 -12.08 14.93 23.37
C ASN A 143 -12.74 14.68 24.75
N GLU A 144 -13.92 14.05 24.79
CA GLU A 144 -14.54 13.59 26.05
C GLU A 144 -13.76 12.45 26.71
N SER A 145 -13.05 11.63 25.92
CA SER A 145 -12.22 10.54 26.44
C SER A 145 -10.82 10.98 26.91
N ALA A 146 -10.42 12.23 26.59
CA ALA A 146 -9.06 12.75 26.81
C ALA A 146 -8.93 13.78 27.96
N SER A 147 -9.98 14.07 28.74
CA SER A 147 -9.91 15.05 29.84
C SER A 147 -9.56 14.42 31.20
N PRO A 148 -8.42 14.78 31.86
CA PRO A 148 -8.14 14.39 33.24
C PRO A 148 -8.55 15.48 34.23
N SER A 149 -9.54 15.16 35.08
CA SER A 149 -9.89 15.76 36.39
C SER A 149 -10.28 17.25 36.50
N ALA A 150 -11.41 17.54 37.16
CA ALA A 150 -11.42 18.21 38.49
C ALA A 150 -12.85 18.61 38.98
N THR A 151 -13.09 18.31 40.26
CA THR A 151 -14.10 18.86 41.19
C THR A 151 -15.56 18.36 41.14
N ALA A 152 -15.78 17.09 41.47
CA ALA A 152 -17.02 16.72 42.16
C ALA A 152 -16.95 17.23 43.61
N ARG A 153 -17.68 18.31 43.89
CA ARG A 153 -17.88 18.80 45.27
C ARG A 153 -18.66 17.77 46.07
N HIS A 154 -18.13 17.47 47.24
CA HIS A 154 -18.77 16.78 48.35
C HIS A 154 -20.28 17.04 48.46
N LYS A 155 -21.06 15.95 48.45
CA LYS A 155 -22.15 15.78 49.41
C LYS A 155 -21.97 14.42 50.08
N SER A 156 -21.52 14.49 51.32
CA SER A 156 -21.54 13.40 52.28
C SER A 156 -22.97 12.86 52.42
N ASN A 157 -23.11 11.54 52.39
CA ASN A 157 -23.95 10.85 53.35
C ASN A 157 -23.25 9.54 53.72
N VAL A 158 -22.90 9.47 54.99
CA VAL A 158 -22.38 8.30 55.68
C VAL A 158 -23.56 7.37 55.97
N SER A 159 -23.40 6.10 55.62
CA SER A 159 -23.88 4.99 56.46
C SER A 159 -23.04 3.77 56.10
N GLU A 160 -22.08 3.48 56.98
CA GLU A 160 -21.42 2.18 57.09
C GLU A 160 -22.43 1.11 57.49
N SER A 161 -22.34 -0.07 56.88
CA SER A 161 -22.27 -1.34 57.62
C SER A 161 -21.92 -2.52 56.71
N SER A 162 -20.72 -3.04 56.96
CA SER A 162 -20.42 -4.43 57.31
C SER A 162 -20.79 -5.61 56.40
N MET A 163 -19.76 -6.47 56.27
CA MET A 163 -19.83 -7.95 56.23
C MET A 163 -20.39 -8.57 54.94
N GLU A 164 -19.93 -9.70 54.43
CA GLU A 164 -18.83 -10.61 54.74
C GLU A 164 -18.69 -11.53 53.51
N THR A 165 -17.59 -12.25 53.51
CA THR A 165 -17.22 -13.44 52.71
C THR A 165 -18.35 -14.38 52.27
N GLY A 166 -18.16 -15.04 51.12
CA GLY A 166 -18.87 -16.26 50.77
C GLY A 166 -18.42 -16.85 49.43
N ILE A 167 -17.49 -17.79 49.50
CA ILE A 167 -17.25 -18.80 48.46
C ILE A 167 -18.42 -19.79 48.54
N GLU A 168 -18.99 -20.23 47.42
CA GLU A 168 -19.41 -21.63 47.24
C GLU A 168 -19.73 -21.99 45.78
N GLU A 169 -19.61 -23.29 45.54
CA GLU A 169 -19.49 -24.03 44.28
C GLU A 169 -20.83 -24.32 43.58
N GLY A 170 -20.73 -24.65 42.29
CA GLY A 170 -21.41 -25.81 41.67
C GLY A 170 -22.93 -25.75 41.40
N SER A 171 -23.31 -25.95 40.14
CA SER A 171 -24.06 -27.14 39.68
C SER A 171 -24.83 -26.89 38.38
N ASP A 172 -25.00 -28.00 37.67
CA ASP A 172 -25.59 -28.20 36.35
C ASP A 172 -27.07 -27.82 36.23
N GLY A 173 -27.50 -27.61 34.99
CA GLY A 173 -28.90 -27.51 34.60
C GLY A 173 -29.07 -27.43 33.09
N GLU A 174 -29.15 -28.59 32.44
CA GLU A 174 -29.73 -28.75 31.10
C GLU A 174 -31.18 -28.25 31.11
N ASP A 175 -31.64 -27.59 30.04
CA ASP A 175 -32.95 -27.90 29.47
C ASP A 175 -33.12 -27.32 28.05
N SER A 176 -33.50 -28.23 27.16
CA SER A 176 -33.87 -28.04 25.77
C SER A 176 -35.26 -27.42 25.61
N HIS A 177 -35.48 -26.57 24.59
CA HIS A 177 -36.74 -26.58 23.83
C HIS A 177 -36.58 -25.96 22.43
N ALA A 178 -37.03 -26.72 21.43
CA ALA A 178 -37.11 -26.38 20.02
C ALA A 178 -38.40 -25.60 19.69
N ASN A 179 -38.29 -24.71 18.69
CA ASN A 179 -39.30 -24.29 17.69
C ASN A 179 -38.63 -23.16 16.88
N GLY A 180 -38.61 -23.08 15.55
CA GLY A 180 -39.48 -23.62 14.52
C GLY A 180 -39.69 -22.49 13.50
N THR A 181 -39.18 -22.67 12.27
CA THR A 181 -39.61 -22.03 11.00
C THR A 181 -39.68 -20.49 10.87
N SER A 182 -38.97 -19.93 9.88
CA SER A 182 -39.55 -19.74 8.52
C SER A 182 -38.57 -19.06 7.56
N TYR A 183 -38.55 -19.55 6.31
CA TYR A 183 -37.87 -18.98 5.16
C TYR A 183 -38.72 -17.85 4.57
N GLY A 184 -38.12 -16.67 4.36
CA GLY A 184 -38.74 -15.50 3.75
C GLY A 184 -38.06 -15.14 2.43
N THR A 185 -38.67 -15.65 1.36
CA THR A 185 -38.44 -15.44 -0.08
C THR A 185 -38.04 -14.04 -0.55
N ALA A 186 -37.06 -14.04 -1.45
CA ALA A 186 -36.74 -12.97 -2.40
C ALA A 186 -37.97 -12.52 -3.20
N ARG A 187 -38.09 -11.21 -3.44
CA ARG A 187 -39.05 -10.65 -4.41
C ARG A 187 -38.37 -9.83 -5.49
N SER A 188 -38.38 -10.46 -6.66
CA SER A 188 -38.37 -9.96 -8.03
C SER A 188 -39.09 -8.62 -8.24
N TRP A 189 -38.54 -7.78 -9.10
CA TRP A 189 -39.24 -6.70 -9.77
C TRP A 189 -39.00 -6.82 -11.28
N GLU A 190 -40.07 -7.09 -12.03
CA GLU A 190 -40.11 -6.93 -13.49
C GLU A 190 -41.33 -6.10 -13.91
N ALA A 191 -41.07 -5.30 -14.95
CA ALA A 191 -41.95 -4.81 -16.01
C ALA A 191 -42.94 -3.65 -15.75
N GLY A 192 -42.62 -2.52 -16.39
CA GLY A 192 -43.44 -2.03 -17.52
C GLY A 192 -44.23 -0.72 -17.32
N ARG A 193 -43.71 0.38 -17.88
CA ARG A 193 -44.51 1.32 -18.70
C ARG A 193 -43.64 2.33 -19.45
N GLN A 194 -43.90 2.47 -20.75
CA GLN A 194 -43.45 3.57 -21.60
C GLN A 194 -43.93 4.91 -21.05
N ALA A 195 -43.03 5.89 -20.96
CA ALA A 195 -43.39 7.30 -20.93
C ALA A 195 -42.35 8.07 -21.76
N GLN A 196 -42.87 8.85 -22.71
CA GLN A 196 -42.14 9.79 -23.55
C GLN A 196 -41.36 10.82 -22.73
N TRP A 197 -40.25 11.24 -23.32
CA TRP A 197 -39.32 12.26 -22.85
C TRP A 197 -39.95 13.65 -22.73
N GLU A 198 -39.90 14.23 -21.53
CA GLU A 198 -39.96 15.68 -21.31
C GLU A 198 -38.75 16.10 -20.47
N SER A 199 -38.06 17.13 -20.95
CA SER A 199 -36.93 17.76 -20.29
C SER A 199 -37.34 18.33 -18.92
N GLY A 200 -36.72 17.82 -17.85
CA GLY A 200 -36.67 18.48 -16.55
C GLY A 200 -37.51 17.84 -15.44
N ARG A 201 -36.81 17.17 -14.50
CA ARG A 201 -36.94 17.28 -13.03
C ARG A 201 -36.09 16.18 -12.38
N SER A 202 -35.03 16.60 -11.69
CA SER A 202 -34.25 15.76 -10.77
C SER A 202 -35.17 15.16 -9.72
N VAL A 203 -35.27 13.83 -9.66
CA VAL A 203 -35.94 13.13 -8.56
C VAL A 203 -35.06 13.28 -7.31
N ARG A 204 -35.61 13.89 -6.26
CA ARG A 204 -34.88 14.30 -5.04
C ARG A 204 -34.56 13.09 -4.15
N GLY A 205 -33.32 12.62 -4.19
CA GLY A 205 -32.70 11.96 -3.03
C GLY A 205 -32.23 12.99 -1.98
N PRO A 206 -31.77 12.57 -0.79
CA PRO A 206 -31.06 13.48 0.12
C PRO A 206 -29.88 14.10 -0.65
N GLN A 207 -29.78 15.44 -0.68
CA GLN A 207 -28.85 16.21 -1.53
C GLN A 207 -27.35 15.92 -1.29
N ASP A 208 -27.05 15.06 -0.33
CA ASP A 208 -25.72 14.60 0.06
C ASP A 208 -25.29 13.35 -0.76
N VAL A 209 -26.18 12.80 -1.60
CA VAL A 209 -25.92 11.65 -2.49
C VAL A 209 -26.14 12.03 -3.95
N TRP A 210 -25.13 11.80 -4.78
CA TRP A 210 -25.23 11.84 -6.24
C TRP A 210 -25.50 10.44 -6.79
N LEU A 211 -26.45 10.34 -7.72
CA LEU A 211 -26.80 9.09 -8.39
C LEU A 211 -26.56 9.23 -9.90
N PRO A 212 -26.02 8.20 -10.58
CA PRO A 212 -25.90 8.20 -12.03
C PRO A 212 -27.25 8.40 -12.73
N SER A 213 -27.22 9.12 -13.84
CA SER A 213 -28.40 9.26 -14.70
C SER A 213 -28.87 7.90 -15.23
N ALA A 214 -30.19 7.70 -15.32
CA ALA A 214 -30.83 6.47 -15.80
C ALA A 214 -30.47 5.16 -15.03
N GLY A 215 -29.94 5.25 -13.81
CA GLY A 215 -29.62 4.06 -13.00
C GLY A 215 -28.36 3.31 -13.46
N GLY A 216 -27.46 3.97 -14.19
CA GLY A 216 -26.15 3.41 -14.54
C GLY A 216 -25.32 3.03 -13.30
N CYS A 217 -24.40 2.08 -13.45
CA CYS A 217 -23.51 1.67 -12.36
C CYS A 217 -22.13 2.30 -12.53
N ILE A 218 -21.56 2.84 -11.46
CA ILE A 218 -20.17 3.34 -11.44
C ILE A 218 -19.23 2.13 -11.53
N SER A 219 -18.26 2.18 -12.45
CA SER A 219 -17.28 1.11 -12.70
C SER A 219 -15.95 1.38 -12.00
N VAL A 220 -15.45 2.61 -12.08
CA VAL A 220 -14.21 3.07 -11.46
C VAL A 220 -14.33 4.52 -11.04
N ALA A 221 -13.64 4.89 -9.96
CA ALA A 221 -13.57 6.25 -9.48
C ALA A 221 -12.23 6.53 -8.80
N ALA A 222 -11.90 7.80 -8.70
CA ALA A 222 -10.85 8.32 -7.85
C ALA A 222 -11.39 9.53 -7.08
N VAL A 223 -10.95 9.68 -5.84
CA VAL A 223 -11.29 10.81 -4.98
C VAL A 223 -10.01 11.61 -4.72
N THR A 224 -10.11 12.92 -4.82
CA THR A 224 -9.04 13.85 -4.45
C THR A 224 -9.63 15.00 -3.64
N GLN A 225 -8.78 15.90 -3.14
CA GLN A 225 -9.25 17.12 -2.50
C GLN A 225 -10.11 17.90 -3.51
N ASP A 226 -11.31 18.33 -3.14
CA ASP A 226 -12.30 19.07 -3.97
C ASP A 226 -13.09 18.25 -5.02
N TYR A 227 -12.53 17.17 -5.57
CA TYR A 227 -13.10 16.49 -6.74
C TYR A 227 -13.26 14.98 -6.61
N VAL A 228 -14.28 14.45 -7.28
CA VAL A 228 -14.44 13.02 -7.53
C VAL A 228 -14.51 12.81 -9.04
N ALA A 229 -13.58 12.04 -9.60
CA ALA A 229 -13.64 11.62 -10.99
C ALA A 229 -14.15 10.17 -11.05
N LEU A 230 -15.10 9.90 -11.95
CA LEU A 230 -15.68 8.58 -12.08
C LEU A 230 -16.03 8.26 -13.54
N ALA A 231 -16.16 6.96 -13.83
CA ALA A 231 -16.70 6.46 -15.08
C ALA A 231 -17.87 5.51 -14.80
N LEU A 232 -18.84 5.49 -15.71
CA LEU A 232 -19.98 4.57 -15.65
C LEU A 232 -19.70 3.31 -16.48
N THR A 233 -20.33 2.20 -16.10
CA THR A 233 -20.25 0.93 -16.81
C THR A 233 -20.90 1.08 -18.18
N HIS A 234 -20.27 0.56 -19.24
CA HIS A 234 -20.75 0.70 -20.62
C HIS A 234 -20.85 2.14 -21.13
N SER A 235 -20.24 3.09 -20.43
CA SER A 235 -20.16 4.49 -20.84
C SER A 235 -18.71 4.84 -21.14
N LYS A 236 -18.53 5.61 -22.22
CA LYS A 236 -17.25 6.21 -22.56
C LYS A 236 -17.07 7.59 -21.94
N ALA A 237 -17.99 8.01 -21.07
CA ALA A 237 -17.95 9.30 -20.41
C ALA A 237 -17.15 9.23 -19.11
N LEU A 238 -16.19 10.13 -18.98
CA LEU A 238 -15.51 10.48 -17.74
C LEU A 238 -16.24 11.67 -17.11
N VAL A 239 -16.72 11.50 -15.88
CA VAL A 239 -17.54 12.49 -15.17
C VAL A 239 -16.76 13.06 -14.00
N LEU A 240 -16.77 14.38 -13.86
CA LEU A 240 -16.19 15.10 -12.73
C LEU A 240 -17.30 15.63 -11.83
N LEU A 241 -17.28 15.22 -10.57
CA LEU A 241 -18.15 15.75 -9.52
C LEU A 241 -17.37 16.67 -8.59
N GLY A 242 -18.08 17.61 -7.97
CA GLY A 242 -17.55 18.46 -6.93
C GLY A 242 -18.60 18.88 -5.92
N VAL A 243 -18.10 19.35 -4.79
CA VAL A 243 -18.93 19.84 -3.71
C VAL A 243 -19.42 21.24 -4.04
N TYR A 244 -20.69 21.51 -3.77
CA TYR A 244 -21.29 22.83 -3.89
C TYR A 244 -22.05 23.19 -2.61
N GLN A 245 -22.09 24.49 -2.31
CA GLN A 245 -22.91 25.02 -1.23
C GLN A 245 -24.27 25.41 -1.80
N GLY A 246 -25.33 24.73 -1.37
CA GLY A 246 -26.71 25.11 -1.68
C GLY A 246 -27.27 26.04 -0.61
N GLU A 247 -27.85 27.18 -1.01
CA GLU A 247 -28.67 27.97 -0.11
C GLU A 247 -30.05 27.31 0.04
N VAL A 248 -30.37 26.85 1.25
CA VAL A 248 -31.72 26.40 1.59
C VAL A 248 -32.44 27.57 2.26
N VAL A 249 -33.44 28.13 1.57
CA VAL A 249 -34.47 28.93 2.23
C VAL A 249 -35.47 27.93 2.82
N GLU A 250 -35.34 27.62 4.10
CA GLU A 250 -36.40 26.91 4.83
C GLU A 250 -37.63 27.83 4.87
N ALA A 251 -38.58 27.61 3.97
CA ALA A 251 -39.93 28.13 4.17
C ALA A 251 -40.49 27.41 5.41
N SER A 252 -40.71 28.16 6.48
CA SER A 252 -41.36 27.66 7.68
C SER A 252 -42.74 27.10 7.32
N SER A 253 -42.85 25.78 7.24
CA SER A 253 -44.13 25.09 7.05
C SER A 253 -44.90 25.12 8.36
N SER A 254 -45.73 26.15 8.55
CA SER A 254 -46.87 26.10 9.47
C SER A 254 -48.12 26.55 8.72
N SER A 255 -48.87 25.59 8.18
CA SER A 255 -50.30 25.77 7.92
C SER A 255 -50.96 24.41 7.72
N SER A 256 -51.80 24.04 8.68
CA SER A 256 -52.97 23.18 8.47
C SER A 256 -54.00 23.92 7.59
N PRO A 257 -54.87 23.20 6.86
CA PRO A 257 -55.83 23.80 5.94
C PRO A 257 -57.08 24.24 6.70
N ASP A 258 -57.61 25.43 6.41
CA ASP A 258 -59.05 25.72 6.50
C ASP A 258 -59.43 27.01 5.75
N GLU A 259 -60.69 27.03 5.31
CA GLU A 259 -61.26 27.77 4.19
C GLU A 259 -61.55 29.29 4.38
N CYS A 260 -61.43 30.00 3.25
CA CYS A 260 -62.36 31.00 2.67
C CYS A 260 -62.97 32.14 3.53
N LYS A 261 -62.64 33.41 3.20
CA LYS A 261 -63.61 34.44 2.73
C LYS A 261 -62.97 35.80 2.38
N THR A 262 -63.68 36.48 1.47
CA THR A 262 -63.52 37.76 0.77
C THR A 262 -63.54 39.02 1.65
N GLU A 263 -62.82 40.09 1.24
CA GLU A 263 -63.33 41.43 0.85
C GLU A 263 -62.25 42.54 0.90
N ALA A 264 -62.53 43.64 0.19
CA ALA A 264 -61.61 44.68 -0.25
C ALA A 264 -61.54 45.93 0.67
N ALA A 265 -60.54 46.77 0.37
CA ALA A 265 -60.48 48.23 0.52
C ALA A 265 -59.61 48.87 1.65
N THR A 266 -58.59 49.60 1.16
CA THR A 266 -58.14 50.97 1.53
C THR A 266 -57.49 51.32 2.88
N THR A 267 -56.30 51.92 2.71
CA THR A 267 -55.70 53.10 3.39
C THR A 267 -55.06 53.02 4.79
N SER A 268 -53.80 53.47 4.78
CA SER A 268 -53.10 54.33 5.75
C SER A 268 -52.39 53.70 6.95
N GLY A 269 -51.09 54.03 7.05
CA GLY A 269 -50.57 54.68 8.25
C GLY A 269 -49.91 53.82 9.33
N ALA A 270 -48.62 54.10 9.52
CA ALA A 270 -47.86 54.08 10.77
C ALA A 270 -47.10 52.79 11.20
N ASN A 271 -45.79 53.02 11.31
CA ASN A 271 -44.74 52.25 11.98
C ASN A 271 -45.15 51.52 13.26
N SER A 272 -44.67 50.27 13.41
CA SER A 272 -44.14 49.79 14.69
C SER A 272 -43.20 48.58 14.49
N GLY A 273 -42.06 48.63 15.19
CA GLY A 273 -41.54 47.51 15.97
C GLY A 273 -41.00 46.27 15.26
N LEU A 274 -39.68 46.25 15.07
CA LEU A 274 -38.78 45.10 15.19
C LEU A 274 -39.39 43.78 15.71
N SER A 275 -39.39 42.76 14.85
CA SER A 275 -39.22 41.34 15.24
C SER A 275 -38.68 40.57 14.05
N GLY A 276 -37.40 40.78 13.74
CA GLY A 276 -36.66 39.93 12.80
C GLY A 276 -36.37 38.59 13.48
N ARG A 277 -37.24 37.59 13.26
CA ARG A 277 -36.90 36.19 13.57
C ARG A 277 -35.72 35.78 12.70
N SER A 278 -34.52 35.85 13.25
CA SER A 278 -33.29 35.30 12.68
C SER A 278 -33.40 33.78 12.62
N GLY A 279 -33.97 33.25 11.53
CA GLY A 279 -33.85 31.85 11.19
C GLY A 279 -32.36 31.51 11.01
N LYS A 280 -31.84 30.56 11.80
CA LYS A 280 -30.49 30.03 11.63
C LYS A 280 -30.41 29.36 10.25
N ARG A 281 -29.94 30.08 9.24
CA ARG A 281 -29.61 29.54 7.91
C ARG A 281 -28.47 28.52 8.06
N ARG A 282 -28.78 27.23 8.16
CA ARG A 282 -27.77 26.17 8.04
C ARG A 282 -27.49 25.97 6.54
N LYS A 283 -26.29 26.34 6.10
CA LYS A 283 -25.81 26.04 4.75
C LYS A 283 -25.69 24.52 4.62
N ARG A 284 -26.26 23.92 3.58
CA ARG A 284 -26.17 22.48 3.32
C ARG A 284 -25.24 22.23 2.14
N LEU A 285 -24.25 21.36 2.34
CA LEU A 285 -23.32 20.93 1.32
C LEU A 285 -23.97 19.83 0.48
N GLY A 286 -23.77 19.87 -0.83
CA GLY A 286 -24.20 18.81 -1.73
C GLY A 286 -23.09 18.47 -2.72
N ILE A 287 -23.27 17.38 -3.45
CA ILE A 287 -22.38 16.96 -4.55
C ILE A 287 -23.13 17.04 -5.88
N ARG A 288 -22.48 17.58 -6.91
CA ARG A 288 -23.07 17.69 -8.26
C ARG A 288 -22.05 17.39 -9.34
N GLU A 289 -22.56 17.06 -10.51
CA GLU A 289 -21.79 17.00 -11.75
C GLU A 289 -21.33 18.40 -12.15
N LEU A 290 -20.03 18.54 -12.43
CA LEU A 290 -19.38 19.77 -12.88
C LEU A 290 -19.12 19.74 -14.38
N SER A 291 -18.61 18.60 -14.86
CA SER A 291 -18.16 18.43 -16.24
C SER A 291 -18.17 16.96 -16.63
N MET A 292 -18.32 16.71 -17.92
CA MET A 292 -18.26 15.39 -18.53
C MET A 292 -17.40 15.47 -19.80
N LEU A 293 -16.54 14.47 -19.98
CA LEU A 293 -15.66 14.32 -21.13
C LEU A 293 -15.92 12.95 -21.77
N GLU A 294 -16.26 12.92 -23.05
CA GLU A 294 -16.39 11.68 -23.82
C GLU A 294 -15.01 11.20 -24.30
N LEU A 295 -14.71 9.94 -24.06
CA LEU A 295 -13.49 9.26 -24.49
C LEU A 295 -13.79 8.25 -25.60
N ASP A 296 -12.75 7.75 -26.28
CA ASP A 296 -12.94 6.78 -27.35
C ASP A 296 -13.35 5.39 -26.83
N THR A 297 -12.94 5.05 -25.61
CA THR A 297 -13.16 3.75 -24.97
C THR A 297 -13.46 3.88 -23.48
N GLU A 298 -14.05 2.82 -22.91
CA GLU A 298 -14.36 2.73 -21.48
C GLU A 298 -13.10 2.84 -20.62
N VAL A 299 -13.24 3.41 -19.43
CA VAL A 299 -12.15 3.63 -18.48
C VAL A 299 -11.94 2.39 -17.61
N SER A 300 -10.69 1.96 -17.44
CA SER A 300 -10.30 0.83 -16.58
C SER A 300 -9.73 1.26 -15.24
N CYS A 301 -8.96 2.35 -15.18
CA CYS A 301 -8.38 2.90 -13.95
C CYS A 301 -8.27 4.43 -14.00
N ILE A 302 -8.31 5.11 -12.85
CA ILE A 302 -8.25 6.57 -12.74
C ILE A 302 -7.26 6.95 -11.63
N ALA A 303 -6.41 7.95 -11.87
CA ALA A 303 -5.53 8.52 -10.86
C ALA A 303 -5.36 10.03 -11.03
N PHE A 304 -5.46 10.77 -9.93
CA PHE A 304 -5.10 12.19 -9.88
C PHE A 304 -3.59 12.36 -9.70
N SER A 305 -3.06 13.51 -10.15
CA SER A 305 -1.68 13.90 -9.91
C SER A 305 -1.41 14.14 -8.42
N SER A 306 -0.36 13.51 -7.89
CA SER A 306 0.30 13.93 -6.66
C SER A 306 1.37 14.99 -7.00
N ASP A 307 1.25 16.16 -6.39
CA ASP A 307 2.24 17.23 -6.54
C ASP A 307 3.34 17.03 -5.50
N SER A 308 4.58 16.87 -5.97
CA SER A 308 5.75 16.90 -5.11
C SER A 308 6.52 18.20 -5.34
N ASN A 309 6.38 19.13 -4.39
CA ASN A 309 7.21 20.33 -4.38
C ASN A 309 8.53 20.03 -3.67
N ALA A 310 9.65 20.22 -4.37
CA ALA A 310 10.95 20.32 -3.72
C ALA A 310 10.95 21.58 -2.84
N GLU A 311 10.96 21.38 -1.53
CA GLU A 311 11.17 22.40 -0.47
C GLU A 311 10.15 23.55 -0.40
N GLY A 312 9.32 23.53 0.65
CA GLY A 312 8.76 24.75 1.28
C GLY A 312 7.70 25.56 0.53
N ALA A 313 7.35 25.22 -0.71
CA ALA A 313 6.31 25.93 -1.45
C ALA A 313 4.90 25.47 -1.01
N LYS A 314 4.11 26.39 -0.43
CA LYS A 314 2.70 26.17 -0.07
C LYS A 314 1.96 25.55 -1.26
N PRO A 315 1.14 24.49 -1.06
CA PRO A 315 0.24 24.00 -2.09
C PRO A 315 -0.67 25.17 -2.51
N ALA A 316 -0.67 25.51 -3.79
CA ALA A 316 -1.56 26.52 -4.30
C ALA A 316 -2.99 26.01 -4.19
N MET A 317 -3.77 26.56 -3.26
CA MET A 317 -5.22 26.37 -3.17
C MET A 317 -5.83 26.78 -4.52
N GLY A 318 -6.55 25.87 -5.18
CA GLY A 318 -7.28 26.15 -6.43
C GLY A 318 -6.43 26.14 -7.71
N GLY A 319 -5.49 25.20 -7.84
CA GLY A 319 -4.70 25.02 -9.06
C GLY A 319 -5.25 23.94 -9.99
N GLU A 320 -5.04 24.11 -11.31
CA GLU A 320 -5.29 23.09 -12.32
C GLU A 320 -4.59 21.76 -11.95
N ARG A 321 -5.33 20.66 -12.03
CA ARG A 321 -4.84 19.31 -11.70
C ARG A 321 -4.77 18.44 -12.93
N LEU A 322 -3.87 17.46 -12.90
CA LEU A 322 -3.84 16.42 -13.93
C LEU A 322 -4.53 15.15 -13.43
N LEU A 323 -5.12 14.47 -14.38
CA LEU A 323 -5.79 13.19 -14.23
C LEU A 323 -5.25 12.27 -15.31
N ALA A 324 -4.91 11.04 -14.92
CA ALA A 324 -4.60 9.96 -15.85
C ALA A 324 -5.72 8.92 -15.77
N CYS A 325 -6.21 8.48 -16.92
CA CYS A 325 -7.14 7.35 -17.00
C CYS A 325 -6.63 6.29 -17.95
N GLY A 326 -6.54 5.04 -17.47
CA GLY A 326 -6.32 3.88 -18.32
C GLY A 326 -7.64 3.46 -18.98
N THR A 327 -7.57 2.91 -20.19
CA THR A 327 -8.76 2.51 -20.95
C THR A 327 -8.73 1.04 -21.35
N TYR A 328 -9.90 0.51 -21.72
CA TYR A 328 -10.04 -0.84 -22.27
C TYR A 328 -9.42 -1.01 -23.68
N SER A 329 -9.03 0.08 -24.35
CA SER A 329 -8.22 0.02 -25.58
C SER A 329 -6.72 -0.12 -25.33
N MET A 330 -6.29 -0.32 -24.08
CA MET A 330 -4.88 -0.39 -23.69
C MET A 330 -4.16 0.94 -23.95
N THR A 331 -4.86 2.06 -23.81
CA THR A 331 -4.28 3.40 -23.84
C THR A 331 -4.36 4.03 -22.46
N LEU A 332 -3.57 5.08 -22.28
CA LEU A 332 -3.68 5.99 -21.15
C LEU A 332 -4.01 7.38 -21.67
N GLU A 333 -5.13 7.93 -21.21
CA GLU A 333 -5.56 9.28 -21.52
C GLU A 333 -5.12 10.23 -20.40
N LEU A 334 -4.44 11.31 -20.77
CA LEU A 334 -4.11 12.42 -19.88
C LEU A 334 -5.16 13.51 -20.04
N VAL A 335 -5.74 13.93 -18.93
CA VAL A 335 -6.82 14.91 -18.85
C VAL A 335 -6.44 15.98 -17.83
N SER A 336 -6.64 17.26 -18.15
CA SER A 336 -6.54 18.33 -17.16
C SER A 336 -7.90 18.70 -16.60
N VAL A 337 -7.94 18.96 -15.29
CA VAL A 337 -9.03 19.62 -14.60
C VAL A 337 -8.66 21.10 -14.52
N GLY A 338 -9.30 21.92 -15.36
CA GLY A 338 -9.04 23.35 -15.46
C GLY A 338 -10.19 24.21 -14.93
N GLU A 339 -9.89 25.45 -14.53
CA GLU A 339 -10.87 26.47 -14.18
C GLU A 339 -10.73 27.65 -15.16
N HIS A 340 -11.80 27.98 -15.89
CA HIS A 340 -11.82 29.13 -16.80
C HIS A 340 -12.14 30.42 -16.04
N GLY A 341 -11.16 30.92 -15.28
CA GLY A 341 -11.25 32.20 -14.58
C GLY A 341 -12.19 32.21 -13.37
N PRO A 342 -12.27 33.33 -12.64
CA PRO A 342 -13.02 33.41 -11.39
C PRO A 342 -14.53 33.26 -11.63
N GLY A 343 -15.12 32.21 -11.06
CA GLY A 343 -16.58 31.99 -11.02
C GLY A 343 -17.15 31.02 -12.06
N GLN A 344 -16.33 30.42 -12.94
CA GLN A 344 -16.77 29.34 -13.83
C GLN A 344 -16.61 27.97 -13.17
N LEU A 345 -17.43 27.01 -13.60
CA LEU A 345 -17.31 25.63 -13.15
C LEU A 345 -16.04 25.00 -13.75
N PRO A 346 -15.35 24.15 -12.98
CA PRO A 346 -14.20 23.41 -13.49
C PRO A 346 -14.62 22.43 -14.59
N PHE A 347 -13.76 22.26 -15.59
CA PHE A 347 -14.02 21.46 -16.77
C PHE A 347 -12.86 20.51 -17.07
N LEU A 348 -13.20 19.37 -17.69
CA LEU A 348 -12.24 18.38 -18.16
C LEU A 348 -11.77 18.73 -19.57
N THR A 349 -10.46 18.72 -19.79
CA THR A 349 -9.86 18.87 -21.12
C THR A 349 -8.96 17.67 -21.40
N HIS A 350 -9.23 16.96 -22.48
CA HIS A 350 -8.34 15.93 -22.99
C HIS A 350 -7.03 16.56 -23.49
N LEU A 351 -5.90 16.05 -23.02
CA LEU A 351 -4.57 16.55 -23.40
C LEU A 351 -3.86 15.61 -24.37
N ARG A 352 -3.83 14.31 -24.06
CA ARG A 352 -3.09 13.32 -24.86
C ARG A 352 -3.53 11.89 -24.60
N THR A 353 -3.58 11.11 -25.68
CA THR A 353 -3.64 9.65 -25.64
C THR A 353 -2.25 9.05 -25.76
N VAL A 354 -1.90 8.14 -24.86
CA VAL A 354 -0.62 7.42 -24.86
C VAL A 354 -0.90 5.92 -25.03
N PRO A 355 -0.48 5.30 -26.15
CA PRO A 355 -0.65 3.86 -26.34
C PRO A 355 0.29 3.09 -25.41
N LEU A 356 -0.23 2.12 -24.65
CA LEU A 356 0.56 1.25 -23.79
C LEU A 356 1.04 0.03 -24.61
N ALA A 357 1.77 0.32 -25.68
CA ALA A 357 2.50 -0.68 -26.44
C ALA A 357 3.97 -0.60 -26.03
N VAL A 358 4.51 -1.65 -25.43
CA VAL A 358 5.95 -1.77 -25.24
C VAL A 358 6.58 -1.93 -26.63
N PRO A 359 7.46 -1.03 -27.08
CA PRO A 359 8.13 -1.19 -28.37
C PRO A 359 8.94 -2.50 -28.32
N LYS A 360 8.83 -3.32 -29.38
CA LYS A 360 9.75 -4.44 -29.59
C LYS A 360 11.17 -3.87 -29.56
N ALA A 361 12.05 -4.45 -28.73
CA ALA A 361 13.45 -4.08 -28.72
C ALA A 361 13.99 -4.12 -30.16
N VAL A 362 14.56 -3.02 -30.63
CA VAL A 362 15.29 -2.99 -31.90
C VAL A 362 16.55 -3.82 -31.68
N GLU A 363 16.61 -5.00 -32.28
CA GLU A 363 17.87 -5.75 -32.44
C GLU A 363 18.81 -4.91 -33.31
N GLY A 364 19.74 -4.17 -32.70
CA GLY A 364 20.70 -3.40 -33.49
C GLY A 364 21.38 -2.22 -32.80
N GLU A 365 21.82 -2.35 -31.55
CA GLU A 365 22.91 -1.50 -31.06
C GLU A 365 23.72 -2.28 -30.01
N ALA A 366 24.97 -2.62 -30.38
CA ALA A 366 25.88 -3.33 -29.51
C ALA A 366 26.21 -2.47 -28.28
N PRO A 367 26.12 -2.98 -27.04
CA PRO A 367 26.59 -2.23 -25.88
C PRO A 367 28.11 -2.12 -25.95
N SER A 368 28.62 -0.88 -26.02
CA SER A 368 30.03 -0.59 -25.83
C SER A 368 30.48 -1.13 -24.47
N ALA A 369 31.44 -2.05 -24.50
CA ALA A 369 31.95 -2.78 -23.35
C ALA A 369 32.61 -1.86 -22.32
N THR A 370 31.94 -1.60 -21.19
CA THR A 370 32.55 -1.50 -19.86
C THR A 370 31.47 -1.43 -18.77
N THR A 371 30.89 -2.58 -18.43
CA THR A 371 30.09 -2.72 -17.19
C THR A 371 30.15 -4.16 -16.73
N ALA A 372 30.49 -4.35 -15.45
CA ALA A 372 30.67 -5.63 -14.79
C ALA A 372 29.40 -6.52 -14.85
N PRO A 373 29.53 -7.86 -14.83
CA PRO A 373 28.40 -8.76 -14.97
C PRO A 373 27.64 -8.83 -13.64
N GLY A 374 26.48 -8.18 -13.58
CA GLY A 374 25.49 -8.35 -12.51
C GLY A 374 24.20 -8.86 -13.13
N LEU A 375 23.83 -10.11 -12.78
CA LEU A 375 22.60 -10.85 -13.11
C LEU A 375 21.62 -10.13 -14.06
N ALA A 376 21.91 -10.22 -15.36
CA ALA A 376 20.96 -9.91 -16.41
C ALA A 376 20.08 -11.15 -16.63
N GLY A 377 18.98 -11.24 -15.89
CA GLY A 377 17.81 -11.98 -16.35
C GLY A 377 17.13 -11.16 -17.44
N ALA A 378 17.69 -11.20 -18.65
CA ALA A 378 17.00 -10.75 -19.86
C ALA A 378 15.96 -11.83 -20.22
N GLU A 379 14.86 -11.89 -19.47
CA GLU A 379 13.67 -12.61 -19.94
C GLU A 379 13.13 -11.86 -21.17
N ALA A 380 12.93 -12.60 -22.26
CA ALA A 380 12.33 -12.11 -23.49
C ALA A 380 11.05 -11.34 -23.19
N ALA A 381 10.91 -10.12 -23.73
CA ALA A 381 9.72 -9.30 -23.55
C ALA A 381 8.47 -10.08 -24.05
N PRO A 382 7.57 -10.54 -23.15
CA PRO A 382 6.29 -11.11 -23.60
C PRO A 382 5.49 -9.97 -24.25
N ASP A 383 4.59 -10.31 -25.18
CA ASP A 383 3.75 -9.35 -25.90
C ASP A 383 3.15 -8.31 -24.93
N GLY A 384 3.78 -7.13 -24.88
CA GLY A 384 3.69 -6.17 -23.77
C GLY A 384 2.40 -5.36 -23.74
N ARG A 385 1.29 -5.95 -24.20
CA ARG A 385 -0.05 -5.38 -24.14
C ARG A 385 -0.74 -5.95 -22.91
N GLY A 386 -1.13 -5.07 -22.01
CA GLY A 386 -1.89 -5.44 -20.82
C GLY A 386 -2.87 -4.33 -20.49
N LEU A 387 -4.01 -4.70 -19.93
CA LEU A 387 -5.03 -3.76 -19.50
C LEU A 387 -4.55 -3.01 -18.26
N PRO A 388 -4.63 -1.67 -18.22
CA PRO A 388 -4.28 -0.92 -17.02
C PRO A 388 -5.22 -1.27 -15.87
N GLU A 389 -4.63 -1.78 -14.79
CA GLU A 389 -5.34 -2.05 -13.53
C GLU A 389 -5.26 -0.85 -12.59
N SER A 390 -4.08 -0.23 -12.52
CA SER A 390 -3.85 0.94 -11.67
C SER A 390 -2.85 1.87 -12.32
N CYS A 391 -2.94 3.16 -12.00
CA CYS A 391 -1.96 4.13 -12.40
C CYS A 391 -1.67 5.10 -11.26
N HIS A 392 -0.50 5.74 -11.30
CA HIS A 392 -0.13 6.79 -10.37
C HIS A 392 0.68 7.85 -11.11
N LEU A 393 0.26 9.10 -10.96
CA LEU A 393 0.83 10.25 -11.63
C LEU A 393 1.51 11.13 -10.58
N THR A 394 2.80 11.37 -10.75
CA THR A 394 3.57 12.26 -9.87
C THR A 394 4.16 13.39 -10.70
N LEU A 395 3.88 14.62 -10.28
CA LEU A 395 4.48 15.81 -10.87
C LEU A 395 5.62 16.28 -9.95
N VAL A 396 6.84 16.20 -10.45
CA VAL A 396 8.05 16.63 -9.76
C VAL A 396 8.47 17.99 -10.30
N SER A 397 8.31 19.03 -9.48
CA SER A 397 8.77 20.37 -9.83
C SER A 397 10.12 20.66 -9.16
N SER A 398 11.11 21.05 -9.95
CA SER A 398 12.44 21.46 -9.47
C SER A 398 12.78 22.84 -10.01
N GLY A 399 13.66 23.58 -9.32
CA GLY A 399 14.12 24.90 -9.80
C GLY A 399 14.82 24.88 -11.17
N LYS A 400 15.14 23.70 -11.72
CA LYS A 400 15.74 23.51 -13.07
C LYS A 400 14.73 23.03 -14.12
N GLY A 401 13.48 22.77 -13.75
CA GLY A 401 12.44 22.27 -14.65
C GLY A 401 11.41 21.36 -13.97
N CYS A 402 10.40 20.95 -14.74
CA CYS A 402 9.33 20.06 -14.29
C CYS A 402 9.49 18.67 -14.94
N ALA A 403 9.25 17.63 -14.18
CA ALA A 403 9.24 16.24 -14.65
C ALA A 403 7.91 15.60 -14.29
N LEU A 404 7.30 14.93 -15.26
CA LEU A 404 6.10 14.12 -15.10
C LEU A 404 6.51 12.65 -15.05
N GLN A 405 6.12 11.95 -13.99
CA GLN A 405 6.34 10.51 -13.83
C GLN A 405 4.98 9.83 -13.74
N LEU A 406 4.80 8.78 -14.53
CA LEU A 406 3.61 7.96 -14.51
C LEU A 406 4.02 6.50 -14.35
N LEU A 407 3.51 5.89 -13.30
CA LEU A 407 3.60 4.45 -13.09
C LEU A 407 2.27 3.82 -13.46
N VAL A 408 2.30 2.75 -14.25
CA VAL A 408 1.10 2.04 -14.68
C VAL A 408 1.27 0.56 -14.36
N GLY A 409 0.38 0.02 -13.53
CA GLY A 409 0.27 -1.40 -13.26
C GLY A 409 -0.74 -2.04 -14.19
N LEU A 410 -0.36 -3.13 -14.85
CA LEU A 410 -1.21 -3.86 -15.79
C LEU A 410 -1.78 -5.14 -15.17
N ARG A 411 -2.90 -5.63 -15.70
CA ARG A 411 -3.57 -6.86 -15.25
C ARG A 411 -2.78 -8.13 -15.47
N ASN A 412 -1.84 -8.11 -16.41
CA ASN A 412 -0.96 -9.25 -16.73
C ASN A 412 0.32 -9.28 -15.86
N GLY A 413 0.37 -8.51 -14.76
CA GLY A 413 1.52 -8.49 -13.85
C GLY A 413 2.71 -7.65 -14.33
N MET A 414 2.59 -6.95 -15.46
CA MET A 414 3.59 -5.98 -15.92
C MET A 414 3.38 -4.61 -15.26
N MET A 415 4.49 -3.91 -15.02
CA MET A 415 4.50 -2.52 -14.58
C MET A 415 5.32 -1.68 -15.55
N LEU A 416 4.76 -0.54 -15.94
CA LEU A 416 5.34 0.40 -16.89
C LEU A 416 5.69 1.71 -16.18
N GLN A 417 6.85 2.28 -16.51
CA GLN A 417 7.24 3.63 -16.11
C GLN A 417 7.29 4.50 -17.36
N LEU A 418 6.44 5.53 -17.39
CA LEU A 418 6.47 6.58 -18.37
C LEU A 418 6.99 7.86 -17.72
N ALA A 419 7.88 8.56 -18.42
CA ALA A 419 8.43 9.82 -17.93
C ALA A 419 8.44 10.87 -19.04
N GLY A 420 8.20 12.11 -18.66
CA GLY A 420 8.46 13.29 -19.49
C GLY A 420 9.18 14.36 -18.70
N ASN A 421 10.14 15.03 -19.33
CA ASN A 421 10.89 16.11 -18.71
C ASN A 421 10.74 17.37 -19.56
N LEU A 422 10.53 18.51 -18.89
CA LEU A 422 10.54 19.82 -19.49
C LEU A 422 11.63 20.65 -18.81
N GLU A 423 12.71 20.91 -19.54
CA GLU A 423 13.75 21.83 -19.07
C GLU A 423 13.26 23.26 -19.20
N THR A 424 13.31 24.01 -18.10
CA THR A 424 13.10 25.46 -18.15
C THR A 424 14.34 26.09 -18.76
N GLY A 425 14.38 26.22 -20.09
CA GLY A 425 15.46 26.91 -20.78
C GLY A 425 15.57 28.37 -20.30
N ALA A 426 16.79 28.88 -20.19
CA ALA A 426 17.13 30.25 -19.78
C ALA A 426 16.66 31.35 -20.77
N SER A 427 15.77 31.04 -21.72
CA SER A 427 15.32 31.94 -22.78
C SER A 427 13.80 31.99 -22.83
N ALA A 428 13.22 32.91 -22.05
CA ALA A 428 12.10 33.78 -22.40
C ALA A 428 11.56 34.39 -21.10
N GLY A 429 11.54 35.72 -21.01
CA GLY A 429 10.99 36.46 -19.86
C GLY A 429 9.46 36.37 -19.68
N HIS A 430 8.83 35.28 -20.10
CA HIS A 430 7.41 35.00 -19.89
C HIS A 430 7.23 33.88 -18.87
N ARG A 431 6.57 34.21 -17.76
CA ARG A 431 6.16 33.25 -16.72
C ARG A 431 5.13 32.30 -17.32
N ARG A 432 5.52 31.07 -17.64
CA ARG A 432 4.60 30.04 -18.15
C ARG A 432 3.51 29.75 -17.12
N SER A 433 2.26 29.66 -17.56
CA SER A 433 1.16 29.18 -16.71
C SER A 433 1.36 27.70 -16.38
N ARG A 434 0.81 27.23 -15.25
CA ARG A 434 0.78 25.80 -14.91
C ARG A 434 0.13 24.98 -16.03
N SER A 435 -0.94 25.47 -16.64
CA SER A 435 -1.60 24.86 -17.81
C SER A 435 -0.68 24.67 -18.99
N GLN A 436 0.13 25.69 -19.30
CA GLN A 436 1.07 25.63 -20.41
C GLN A 436 2.15 24.59 -20.16
N ILE A 437 2.70 24.55 -18.93
CA ILE A 437 3.68 23.54 -18.53
C ILE A 437 3.10 22.12 -18.62
N LEU A 438 1.88 21.92 -18.13
CA LEU A 438 1.21 20.62 -18.15
C LEU A 438 0.85 20.18 -19.57
N SER A 439 0.39 21.11 -20.41
CA SER A 439 0.11 20.84 -21.82
C SER A 439 1.38 20.52 -22.62
N GLU A 440 2.50 21.22 -22.38
CA GLU A 440 3.79 20.94 -23.02
C GLU A 440 4.35 19.58 -22.57
N LEU A 441 4.31 19.28 -21.27
CA LEU A 441 4.72 17.98 -20.72
C LEU A 441 3.87 16.84 -21.28
N ALA A 442 2.56 17.05 -21.38
CA ALA A 442 1.65 16.12 -21.98
C ALA A 442 1.98 15.93 -23.46
N ALA A 443 2.15 17.00 -24.26
CA ALA A 443 2.33 16.94 -25.71
C ALA A 443 3.65 16.30 -26.16
N ASP A 444 4.80 16.74 -25.64
CA ASP A 444 6.11 16.40 -26.23
C ASP A 444 6.97 15.46 -25.37
N GLY A 445 6.59 15.21 -24.10
CA GLY A 445 7.52 14.63 -23.12
C GLY A 445 7.36 13.14 -22.79
N LEU A 446 6.15 12.59 -22.81
CA LEU A 446 5.89 11.30 -22.15
C LEU A 446 6.36 10.10 -22.99
N ARG A 447 7.40 9.41 -22.54
CA ARG A 447 7.92 8.18 -23.16
C ARG A 447 7.99 7.04 -22.17
N LEU A 448 7.83 5.81 -22.65
CA LEU A 448 8.12 4.62 -21.87
C LEU A 448 9.63 4.56 -21.57
N VAL A 449 9.98 4.61 -20.29
CA VAL A 449 11.36 4.55 -19.81
C VAL A 449 11.74 3.15 -19.39
N ALA A 450 10.82 2.44 -18.74
CA ALA A 450 11.06 1.09 -18.26
C ALA A 450 9.76 0.27 -18.29
N SER A 451 9.90 -1.03 -18.51
CA SER A 451 8.87 -2.03 -18.29
C SER A 451 9.47 -3.19 -17.50
N ARG A 452 8.66 -3.86 -16.68
CA ARG A 452 9.09 -5.07 -15.96
C ARG A 452 7.90 -5.91 -15.53
N ARG A 453 8.08 -7.23 -15.51
CA ARG A 453 7.17 -8.16 -14.85
C ARG A 453 7.40 -8.16 -13.35
N MET A 454 6.35 -7.81 -12.60
CA MET A 454 6.34 -7.82 -11.14
C MET A 454 5.83 -9.15 -10.60
N GLY A 455 4.94 -9.79 -11.37
CA GLY A 455 4.28 -11.04 -11.02
C GLY A 455 3.40 -11.58 -12.13
N ASP A 456 2.56 -12.56 -11.79
CA ASP A 456 1.51 -13.09 -12.67
C ASP A 456 0.15 -12.38 -12.47
N SER A 457 -0.06 -11.84 -11.27
CA SER A 457 -1.30 -11.16 -10.88
C SER A 457 -1.28 -9.68 -11.25
N ALA A 458 -2.47 -9.08 -11.38
CA ALA A 458 -2.63 -7.66 -11.69
C ALA A 458 -1.86 -6.76 -10.70
N VAL A 459 -1.18 -5.74 -11.23
CA VAL A 459 -0.37 -4.82 -10.43
C VAL A 459 -1.22 -3.65 -9.91
N ARG A 460 -1.37 -3.56 -8.58
CA ARG A 460 -2.00 -2.42 -7.89
C ARG A 460 -0.95 -1.56 -7.19
N LEU A 461 -0.97 -0.27 -7.51
CA LEU A 461 -0.03 0.70 -6.97
C LEU A 461 -0.59 1.38 -5.72
N VAL A 462 0.13 1.28 -4.61
CA VAL A 462 -0.20 1.92 -3.32
C VAL A 462 0.86 2.98 -3.02
N PRO A 463 0.54 4.28 -3.10
CA PRO A 463 1.49 5.33 -2.74
C PRO A 463 1.81 5.26 -1.25
N LEU A 464 3.08 5.40 -0.88
CA LEU A 464 3.47 5.58 0.51
C LEU A 464 3.49 7.08 0.81
N GLU A 465 2.79 7.51 1.85
CA GLU A 465 2.86 8.91 2.30
C GLU A 465 4.18 9.15 3.06
N GLU A 466 4.87 10.22 2.69
CA GLU A 466 6.16 10.62 3.25
C GLU A 466 6.20 12.11 3.59
N ASP A 467 6.91 12.45 4.65
CA ASP A 467 7.46 13.79 4.88
C ASP A 467 8.61 14.07 3.89
N GLY A 468 8.28 14.46 2.65
CA GLY A 468 9.22 15.15 1.76
C GLY A 468 9.93 14.36 0.65
N ASP A 469 9.82 13.03 0.56
CA ASP A 469 10.34 12.25 -0.58
C ASP A 469 9.15 11.66 -1.36
N ALA A 470 8.77 12.35 -2.42
CA ALA A 470 7.67 11.89 -3.26
C ALA A 470 8.16 10.82 -4.23
N GLY A 471 7.46 9.69 -4.22
CA GLY A 471 7.61 8.67 -5.25
C GLY A 471 7.95 7.27 -4.75
N ALA A 472 7.97 7.03 -3.44
CA ALA A 472 7.96 5.68 -2.89
C ALA A 472 6.55 5.07 -3.00
N MET A 473 6.45 3.87 -3.54
CA MET A 473 5.19 3.16 -3.74
C MET A 473 5.37 1.67 -3.51
N VAL A 474 4.32 1.01 -3.03
CA VAL A 474 4.23 -0.45 -3.00
C VAL A 474 3.41 -0.92 -4.19
N ALA A 475 4.00 -1.73 -5.06
CA ALA A 475 3.32 -2.41 -6.14
C ALA A 475 2.89 -3.81 -5.65
N LEU A 476 1.59 -3.99 -5.42
CA LEU A 476 0.99 -5.26 -5.02
C LEU A 476 0.72 -6.11 -6.27
N SER A 477 1.17 -7.36 -6.24
CA SER A 477 0.89 -8.40 -7.24
C SER A 477 0.86 -9.75 -6.47
N ASP A 478 1.35 -10.84 -7.06
CA ASP A 478 1.64 -12.10 -6.38
C ASP A 478 2.64 -11.92 -5.22
N ARG A 479 3.62 -11.03 -5.41
CA ARG A 479 4.58 -10.58 -4.42
C ARG A 479 4.59 -9.07 -4.40
N PRO A 480 4.54 -8.44 -3.23
CA PRO A 480 4.60 -7.00 -3.15
C PRO A 480 6.02 -6.49 -3.37
N TRP A 481 6.16 -5.39 -4.09
CA TRP A 481 7.44 -4.75 -4.37
C TRP A 481 7.42 -3.31 -3.86
N LEU A 482 8.47 -2.91 -3.16
CA LEU A 482 8.73 -1.49 -2.91
C LEU A 482 9.42 -0.91 -4.13
N THR A 483 8.92 0.23 -4.61
CA THR A 483 9.43 0.96 -5.76
C THR A 483 9.65 2.41 -5.37
N TRP A 484 10.74 3.03 -5.80
CA TRP A 484 11.02 4.43 -5.51
C TRP A 484 11.88 5.04 -6.61
N LEU A 485 11.72 6.34 -6.84
CA LEU A 485 12.57 7.06 -7.77
C LEU A 485 13.85 7.49 -7.06
N SER A 486 14.99 7.04 -7.57
CA SER A 486 16.29 7.49 -7.08
C SER A 486 16.45 8.99 -7.34
N ARG A 487 16.70 9.78 -6.29
CA ARG A 487 16.88 11.25 -6.40
C ARG A 487 18.02 11.64 -7.35
N CYS A 488 19.14 10.91 -7.33
CA CYS A 488 20.32 11.22 -8.12
C CYS A 488 20.22 10.71 -9.56
N SER A 489 19.72 9.50 -9.77
CA SER A 489 19.73 8.86 -11.10
C SER A 489 18.41 8.98 -11.84
N ARG A 490 17.32 9.39 -11.17
CA ARG A 490 15.93 9.35 -11.64
C ARG A 490 15.48 7.99 -12.19
N ARG A 491 16.23 6.93 -11.89
CA ARG A 491 15.86 5.56 -12.20
C ARG A 491 14.90 5.07 -11.14
N LEU A 492 13.91 4.28 -11.58
CA LEU A 492 13.03 3.58 -10.68
C LEU A 492 13.78 2.38 -10.07
N ASN A 493 14.10 2.52 -8.79
CA ASN A 493 14.59 1.44 -7.96
C ASN A 493 13.42 0.59 -7.48
N ARG A 494 13.72 -0.68 -7.21
CA ARG A 494 12.72 -1.65 -6.78
C ARG A 494 13.34 -2.80 -6.00
N VAL A 495 12.62 -3.28 -5.01
CA VAL A 495 13.01 -4.43 -4.19
C VAL A 495 11.75 -5.21 -3.82
N PRO A 496 11.74 -6.56 -3.92
CA PRO A 496 10.61 -7.33 -3.41
C PRO A 496 10.53 -7.16 -1.89
N LEU A 497 9.34 -7.21 -1.32
CA LEU A 497 9.13 -7.19 0.13
C LEU A 497 8.99 -8.62 0.64
N ALA A 498 9.46 -8.87 1.87
CA ALA A 498 9.28 -10.15 2.54
C ALA A 498 7.85 -10.33 3.10
N LEU A 499 6.82 -10.09 2.27
CA LEU A 499 5.41 -10.40 2.55
C LEU A 499 4.92 -11.44 1.56
N GLN A 500 3.97 -12.27 2.00
CA GLN A 500 3.33 -13.28 1.17
C GLN A 500 1.81 -13.15 1.26
N GLY A 501 1.13 -13.46 0.16
CA GLY A 501 -0.33 -13.55 0.10
C GLY A 501 -1.06 -12.27 0.50
N ILE A 502 -0.57 -11.09 0.11
CA ILE A 502 -1.23 -9.82 0.46
C ILE A 502 -2.33 -9.50 -0.53
N THR A 503 -3.57 -9.43 -0.04
CA THR A 503 -4.77 -9.18 -0.84
C THR A 503 -5.07 -7.69 -0.99
N CYS A 504 -4.73 -6.85 -0.03
CA CYS A 504 -4.82 -5.39 -0.15
C CYS A 504 -3.96 -4.71 0.90
N ALA A 505 -3.60 -3.45 0.66
CA ALA A 505 -2.82 -2.66 1.61
C ALA A 505 -3.13 -1.16 1.48
N ALA A 506 -2.91 -0.42 2.57
CA ALA A 506 -3.02 1.03 2.62
C ALA A 506 -1.91 1.63 3.50
N PRO A 507 -1.36 2.80 3.13
CA PRO A 507 -0.31 3.47 3.91
C PRO A 507 -0.90 4.01 5.21
N ILE A 508 -0.31 3.71 6.37
CA ILE A 508 -0.86 4.20 7.63
C ILE A 508 0.19 4.96 8.44
N MET A 509 -0.23 6.07 9.02
CA MET A 509 0.57 6.86 9.96
C MET A 509 -0.25 6.92 11.22
N LEU A 510 0.04 6.03 12.15
CA LEU A 510 -0.72 5.95 13.39
C LEU A 510 -0.32 7.10 14.33
N PRO A 511 -1.26 7.63 15.12
CA PRO A 511 -0.92 8.55 16.19
C PRO A 511 -0.03 7.85 17.23
N LEU A 512 0.85 8.64 17.87
CA LEU A 512 1.59 8.25 19.08
C LEU A 512 1.06 9.03 20.29
N ARG A 513 1.02 8.42 21.49
CA ARG A 513 0.58 9.14 22.68
C ARG A 513 1.60 10.26 22.85
N PRO A 514 1.20 11.41 23.40
CA PRO A 514 2.17 12.39 23.85
C PRO A 514 3.16 11.71 24.81
N GLY A 515 4.41 11.49 24.35
CA GLY A 515 5.46 10.80 25.12
C GLY A 515 5.92 9.44 24.58
N ASP A 516 5.20 8.82 23.64
CA ASP A 516 5.61 7.53 23.05
C ASP A 516 6.51 7.73 21.82
N SER A 517 7.53 6.89 21.68
CA SER A 517 8.37 6.83 20.47
C SER A 517 7.58 6.28 19.28
N PRO A 518 7.89 6.68 18.03
CA PRO A 518 7.26 6.12 16.83
C PRO A 518 7.27 4.59 16.81
N PRO A 519 6.21 3.96 16.26
CA PRO A 519 6.09 2.50 16.28
C PRO A 519 7.23 1.84 15.52
N PHE A 520 7.82 2.57 14.57
CA PHE A 520 8.98 2.15 13.80
C PHE A 520 10.11 3.17 13.88
N PRO A 521 11.38 2.74 13.73
CA PRO A 521 12.52 3.64 13.63
C PRO A 521 12.41 4.64 12.47
N PRO A 522 13.12 5.78 12.51
CA PRO A 522 13.18 6.70 11.38
C PRO A 522 13.70 6.00 10.12
N GLY A 523 13.01 6.20 8.99
CA GLY A 523 13.29 5.55 7.71
C GLY A 523 12.35 4.39 7.36
N TYR A 524 11.54 3.92 8.31
CA TYR A 524 10.48 2.98 8.01
C TYR A 524 9.22 3.70 7.50
N ALA A 525 8.43 3.04 6.66
CA ALA A 525 7.08 3.46 6.30
C ALA A 525 6.09 2.43 6.83
N SER A 526 5.04 2.85 7.52
CA SER A 526 4.03 1.92 8.03
C SER A 526 2.99 1.61 6.97
N LEU A 527 2.68 0.33 6.85
CA LEU A 527 1.71 -0.22 5.92
C LEU A 527 0.74 -1.09 6.71
N LEU A 528 -0.56 -0.86 6.53
CA LEU A 528 -1.59 -1.79 6.96
C LEU A 528 -1.92 -2.70 5.78
N CYS A 529 -1.81 -4.00 5.96
CA CYS A 529 -2.05 -4.98 4.90
C CYS A 529 -3.00 -6.07 5.39
N CYS A 530 -3.70 -6.70 4.46
CA CYS A 530 -4.52 -7.88 4.72
C CYS A 530 -3.95 -9.06 3.94
N ASN A 531 -3.79 -10.20 4.60
CA ASN A 531 -3.35 -11.43 3.93
C ASN A 531 -4.54 -12.24 3.39
N GLU A 532 -4.25 -13.32 2.67
CA GLU A 532 -5.24 -14.27 2.15
C GLU A 532 -6.03 -14.99 3.25
N ASP A 533 -5.43 -15.15 4.43
CA ASP A 533 -6.08 -15.74 5.61
C ASP A 533 -7.10 -14.81 6.29
N GLY A 534 -7.22 -13.55 5.85
CA GLY A 534 -8.13 -12.57 6.44
C GLY A 534 -7.60 -11.93 7.74
N CYS A 535 -6.31 -11.99 8.01
CA CYS A 535 -5.64 -11.26 9.08
C CYS A 535 -5.22 -9.86 8.59
N LEU A 536 -5.41 -8.84 9.43
CA LEU A 536 -4.78 -7.53 9.26
C LEU A 536 -3.40 -7.54 9.90
N GLN A 537 -2.40 -7.06 9.16
CA GLN A 537 -1.02 -6.96 9.61
C GLN A 537 -0.55 -5.51 9.50
N LEU A 538 -0.02 -4.97 10.61
CA LEU A 538 0.64 -3.67 10.65
C LEU A 538 2.15 -3.89 10.54
N VAL A 539 2.72 -3.40 9.45
CA VAL A 539 4.10 -3.70 9.05
C VAL A 539 4.88 -2.41 8.81
N GLY A 540 6.10 -2.35 9.32
CA GLY A 540 7.09 -1.35 8.99
C GLY A 540 7.95 -1.81 7.82
N VAL A 541 7.94 -1.05 6.73
CA VAL A 541 8.79 -1.29 5.55
C VAL A 541 10.07 -0.47 5.66
N ASP A 542 11.24 -1.12 5.74
CA ASP A 542 12.53 -0.44 5.73
C ASP A 542 12.78 0.22 4.37
N ARG A 543 12.83 1.55 4.32
CA ARG A 543 13.13 2.28 3.07
C ARG A 543 14.62 2.52 2.88
N GLN A 544 15.45 2.30 3.89
CA GLN A 544 16.90 2.52 3.76
C GLN A 544 17.51 1.42 2.89
N GLU A 545 18.39 1.77 1.95
CA GLU A 545 19.03 0.85 0.97
C GLU A 545 20.00 -0.18 1.58
N ARG A 546 19.63 -0.77 2.72
CA ARG A 546 20.34 -1.81 3.42
C ARG A 546 20.13 -3.16 2.73
N VAL A 547 21.19 -3.95 2.70
CA VAL A 547 21.13 -5.35 2.27
C VAL A 547 20.44 -6.16 3.36
N ASN A 548 19.44 -6.96 2.99
CA ASN A 548 18.83 -7.92 3.91
C ASN A 548 19.80 -9.07 4.15
N CYS A 549 20.61 -8.94 5.20
CA CYS A 549 21.64 -9.89 5.54
C CYS A 549 21.53 -10.23 7.02
N VAL A 550 21.23 -11.49 7.31
CA VAL A 550 21.31 -12.05 8.67
C VAL A 550 22.67 -12.71 8.82
N SER A 551 23.34 -12.51 9.95
CA SER A 551 24.68 -13.03 10.22
C SER A 551 24.65 -13.96 11.43
N HIS A 552 25.03 -15.22 11.23
CA HIS A 552 25.15 -16.23 12.28
C HIS A 552 26.63 -16.43 12.63
N PRO A 553 27.03 -16.27 13.91
CA PRO A 553 28.42 -16.44 14.32
C PRO A 553 28.83 -17.92 14.23
N LEU A 554 29.98 -18.18 13.64
CA LEU A 554 30.56 -19.53 13.55
C LEU A 554 31.67 -19.74 14.58
N GLY A 555 32.34 -18.69 15.04
CA GLY A 555 33.48 -18.83 15.97
C GLY A 555 34.70 -19.53 15.37
N ALA A 556 34.75 -19.72 14.05
CA ALA A 556 35.81 -20.39 13.31
C ALA A 556 35.92 -19.81 11.89
N THR A 557 37.08 -19.96 11.23
CA THR A 557 37.25 -19.47 9.85
C THR A 557 36.53 -20.42 8.89
N PRO A 558 35.47 -19.99 8.19
CA PRO A 558 34.82 -20.86 7.22
C PRO A 558 35.68 -20.98 5.95
N ARG A 559 35.73 -22.17 5.35
CA ARG A 559 36.58 -22.46 4.17
C ARG A 559 35.79 -22.90 2.95
N ARG A 560 34.88 -23.86 3.13
CA ARG A 560 34.02 -24.42 2.09
C ARG A 560 32.62 -24.65 2.63
N ILE A 561 31.61 -24.40 1.81
CA ILE A 561 30.21 -24.65 2.15
C ILE A 561 29.57 -25.50 1.05
N ALA A 562 28.75 -26.47 1.44
CA ALA A 562 28.02 -27.33 0.51
C ALA A 562 26.59 -27.55 1.01
N LEU A 563 25.66 -27.78 0.10
CA LEU A 563 24.29 -28.16 0.41
C LEU A 563 24.17 -29.69 0.46
N HIS A 564 23.50 -30.23 1.46
CA HIS A 564 23.03 -31.61 1.44
C HIS A 564 21.62 -31.65 0.82
N PRO A 565 21.44 -32.26 -0.36
CA PRO A 565 20.20 -32.10 -1.15
C PRO A 565 18.97 -32.73 -0.49
N GLU A 566 19.12 -33.88 0.19
CA GLU A 566 17.98 -34.62 0.76
C GLU A 566 17.47 -34.01 2.08
N SER A 567 18.40 -33.61 2.95
CA SER A 567 18.05 -33.02 4.26
C SER A 567 17.91 -31.50 4.21
N ARG A 568 18.27 -30.87 3.09
CA ARG A 568 18.30 -29.41 2.89
C ARG A 568 19.14 -28.65 3.92
N MET A 569 20.18 -29.31 4.46
CA MET A 569 21.09 -28.74 5.46
C MET A 569 22.38 -28.21 4.84
N LEU A 570 23.05 -27.29 5.53
CA LEU A 570 24.32 -26.74 5.09
C LEU A 570 25.48 -27.48 5.75
N LEU A 571 26.39 -28.00 4.95
CA LEU A 571 27.66 -28.56 5.40
C LEU A 571 28.73 -27.48 5.30
N LEU A 572 29.42 -27.20 6.40
CA LEU A 572 30.46 -26.19 6.47
C LEU A 572 31.77 -26.83 6.91
N LEU A 573 32.81 -26.66 6.11
CA LEU A 573 34.17 -26.92 6.52
C LEU A 573 34.77 -25.65 7.14
N ALA A 574 35.18 -25.74 8.41
CA ALA A 574 35.71 -24.62 9.17
C ALA A 574 37.10 -24.93 9.76
N LEU A 575 37.88 -23.87 9.97
CA LEU A 575 39.18 -23.89 10.62
C LEU A 575 39.01 -23.30 12.02
N LEU A 576 39.17 -24.13 13.06
CA LEU A 576 39.00 -23.68 14.43
C LEU A 576 40.10 -22.70 14.83
N PRO A 577 39.81 -21.72 15.71
CA PRO A 577 40.85 -20.88 16.28
C PRO A 577 41.83 -21.75 17.08
N SER A 578 43.12 -21.67 16.76
CA SER A 578 44.15 -22.34 17.55
C SER A 578 44.72 -21.39 18.59
N ALA A 579 44.71 -21.82 19.86
CA ALA A 579 45.45 -21.17 20.94
C ALA A 579 46.89 -21.71 21.08
N ALA A 580 47.27 -22.67 20.24
CA ALA A 580 48.59 -23.30 20.25
C ALA A 580 49.66 -22.38 19.63
N PRO A 581 50.95 -22.58 19.93
CA PRO A 581 52.05 -21.84 19.29
C PRO A 581 51.99 -21.95 17.77
N ALA A 582 52.51 -20.93 17.07
CA ALA A 582 52.38 -20.72 15.63
C ALA A 582 52.80 -21.90 14.74
N ASP A 583 53.58 -22.85 15.27
CA ASP A 583 54.07 -24.04 14.57
C ASP A 583 53.01 -25.16 14.44
N VAL A 584 51.89 -25.09 15.17
CA VAL A 584 50.83 -26.11 15.14
C VAL A 584 49.67 -25.62 14.26
N ALA A 585 49.42 -26.34 13.16
CA ALA A 585 48.31 -26.05 12.27
C ALA A 585 46.96 -26.14 13.02
N PRO A 586 46.05 -25.16 12.83
CA PRO A 586 44.75 -25.17 13.47
C PRO A 586 43.91 -26.38 13.02
N PRO A 587 43.13 -27.01 13.92
CA PRO A 587 42.34 -28.18 13.57
C PRO A 587 41.17 -27.78 12.66
N HIS A 588 40.89 -28.66 11.70
CA HIS A 588 39.70 -28.54 10.86
C HIS A 588 38.49 -29.16 11.56
N GLU A 589 37.31 -28.66 11.26
CA GLU A 589 36.03 -29.21 11.72
C GLU A 589 35.02 -29.18 10.56
N LEU A 590 34.30 -30.29 10.35
CA LEU A 590 33.13 -30.35 9.49
C LEU A 590 31.88 -30.15 10.35
N ARG A 591 31.04 -29.18 9.99
CA ARG A 591 29.81 -28.83 10.71
C ARG A 591 28.59 -29.02 9.83
N CYS A 592 27.53 -29.58 10.39
CA CYS A 592 26.20 -29.55 9.80
C CYS A 592 25.41 -28.41 10.47
N LEU A 593 24.96 -27.45 9.66
CA LEU A 593 24.28 -26.25 10.11
C LEU A 593 22.82 -26.26 9.62
N ASP A 594 21.92 -25.82 10.50
CA ASP A 594 20.57 -25.46 10.10
C ASP A 594 20.60 -24.14 9.28
N PRO A 595 20.07 -24.11 8.05
CA PRO A 595 20.07 -22.90 7.22
C PRO A 595 19.24 -21.74 7.77
N GLN A 596 18.24 -21.98 8.64
CA GLN A 596 17.38 -20.90 9.15
C GLN A 596 17.97 -20.23 10.39
N SER A 597 18.36 -21.03 11.39
CA SER A 597 18.93 -20.52 12.65
C SER A 597 20.45 -20.32 12.61
N GLY A 598 21.13 -20.93 11.63
CA GLY A 598 22.59 -21.03 11.60
C GLY A 598 23.17 -21.89 12.73
N ALA A 599 22.33 -22.62 13.47
CA ALA A 599 22.77 -23.45 14.58
C ALA A 599 23.54 -24.68 14.09
N GLN A 600 24.59 -25.03 14.82
CA GLN A 600 25.33 -26.27 14.58
C GLN A 600 24.54 -27.45 15.17
N LEU A 601 24.10 -28.36 14.30
CA LEU A 601 23.38 -29.57 14.68
C LEU A 601 24.31 -30.75 14.93
N ALA A 602 25.38 -30.85 14.14
CA ALA A 602 26.40 -31.87 14.29
C ALA A 602 27.77 -31.32 13.92
N GLY A 603 28.82 -31.85 14.54
CA GLY A 603 30.21 -31.48 14.27
C GLY A 603 31.09 -32.72 14.24
N TYR A 604 32.08 -32.69 13.35
CA TYR A 604 33.15 -33.68 13.28
C TYR A 604 34.49 -32.97 13.25
N ALA A 605 35.27 -33.13 14.32
CA ALA A 605 36.62 -32.60 14.41
C ALA A 605 37.61 -33.55 13.74
N PHE A 606 38.45 -33.02 12.86
CA PHE A 606 39.53 -33.78 12.23
C PHE A 606 40.69 -33.97 13.21
N ASN A 607 41.50 -35.00 12.98
CA ASN A 607 42.66 -35.26 13.84
C ASN A 607 43.74 -34.18 13.65
N GLN A 608 44.64 -34.07 14.62
CA GLN A 608 45.78 -33.15 14.51
C GLN A 608 46.63 -33.49 13.27
N GLY A 609 46.92 -32.47 12.45
CA GLY A 609 47.66 -32.63 11.19
C GLY A 609 46.80 -32.98 9.97
N GLU A 610 45.52 -33.34 10.14
CA GLU A 610 44.60 -33.54 9.02
C GLU A 610 44.06 -32.19 8.52
N ALA A 611 44.38 -31.86 7.27
CA ALA A 611 43.93 -30.63 6.62
C ALA A 611 42.87 -30.93 5.56
N ALA A 612 41.61 -30.67 5.88
CA ALA A 612 40.53 -30.76 4.91
C ALA A 612 40.55 -29.52 3.99
N THR A 613 40.57 -29.75 2.68
CA THR A 613 40.76 -28.69 1.66
C THR A 613 39.54 -28.51 0.75
N CYS A 614 38.73 -29.54 0.58
CA CYS A 614 37.56 -29.57 -0.28
C CYS A 614 36.39 -30.26 0.42
N LEU A 615 35.18 -29.92 -0.01
CA LEU A 615 33.92 -30.47 0.49
C LEU A 615 32.98 -30.59 -0.70
N LEU A 616 32.35 -31.76 -0.87
CA LEU A 616 31.36 -32.02 -1.91
C LEU A 616 30.29 -32.99 -1.36
N SER A 617 29.02 -32.69 -1.59
CA SER A 617 27.91 -33.62 -1.36
C SER A 617 27.50 -34.24 -2.69
N VAL A 618 27.41 -35.57 -2.74
CA VAL A 618 27.08 -36.31 -3.97
C VAL A 618 26.00 -37.34 -3.65
N PRO A 619 24.84 -37.33 -4.35
CA PRO A 619 23.86 -38.38 -4.21
C PRO A 619 24.41 -39.68 -4.81
N HIS A 620 24.28 -40.80 -4.10
CA HIS A 620 24.76 -42.11 -4.56
C HIS A 620 23.61 -43.12 -4.60
N SER A 621 23.40 -43.76 -5.75
CA SER A 621 22.29 -44.69 -5.99
C SER A 621 22.58 -46.15 -5.57
N GLY A 622 23.66 -46.39 -4.83
CA GLY A 622 24.13 -47.72 -4.40
C GLY A 622 24.17 -47.89 -2.89
N ASP A 623 24.36 -49.14 -2.45
CA ASP A 623 24.59 -49.50 -1.03
C ASP A 623 25.81 -48.72 -0.51
N PRO A 624 25.71 -47.91 0.57
CA PRO A 624 26.72 -46.93 0.94
C PRO A 624 27.94 -47.63 1.54
N LYS A 625 28.82 -48.15 0.70
CA LYS A 625 30.04 -48.83 1.18
C LYS A 625 31.32 -48.02 1.00
N PHE A 626 31.50 -47.19 -0.03
CA PHE A 626 32.70 -46.36 -0.14
C PHE A 626 32.46 -45.14 -1.05
N VAL A 627 32.91 -43.95 -0.63
CA VAL A 627 33.03 -42.77 -1.51
C VAL A 627 34.46 -42.23 -1.41
N PHE A 628 35.13 -42.14 -2.56
CA PHE A 628 36.55 -41.78 -2.74
C PHE A 628 36.73 -40.28 -3.00
N LEU A 629 37.86 -39.71 -2.57
CA LEU A 629 38.41 -38.46 -3.12
C LEU A 629 39.89 -38.67 -3.51
N PRO A 630 40.30 -38.29 -4.74
CA PRO A 630 41.70 -38.28 -5.13
C PRO A 630 42.37 -36.96 -4.70
N LEU A 631 43.57 -37.03 -4.13
CA LEU A 631 44.50 -35.90 -4.05
C LEU A 631 45.85 -36.34 -4.64
N PRO A 632 46.59 -35.43 -5.30
CA PRO A 632 47.76 -35.77 -6.09
C PRO A 632 48.92 -36.23 -5.19
N PRO A 633 49.85 -37.04 -5.71
CA PRO A 633 50.89 -37.65 -4.91
C PRO A 633 51.99 -36.64 -4.57
N THR A 634 52.29 -36.46 -3.30
CA THR A 634 53.66 -36.10 -2.86
C THR A 634 54.19 -37.21 -1.97
N PRO A 635 55.47 -37.61 -2.12
CA PRO A 635 55.95 -38.88 -1.60
C PRO A 635 56.68 -38.69 -0.27
N VAL A 636 55.98 -38.76 0.87
CA VAL A 636 56.62 -39.20 2.12
C VAL A 636 55.59 -40.00 2.92
N ALA A 637 56.10 -41.04 3.56
CA ALA A 637 55.38 -42.21 4.05
C ALA A 637 54.43 -41.96 5.24
N GLU A 638 53.62 -43.00 5.44
CA GLU A 638 52.87 -43.36 6.65
C GLU A 638 51.43 -42.83 6.83
N GLY A 639 50.50 -43.79 6.91
CA GLY A 639 49.22 -43.64 7.62
C GLY A 639 48.10 -42.91 6.89
N ARG A 640 47.61 -43.45 5.77
CA ARG A 640 46.32 -43.01 5.19
C ARG A 640 45.18 -43.37 6.15
N ARG A 641 44.56 -42.38 6.80
CA ARG A 641 43.28 -42.55 7.50
C ARG A 641 42.23 -41.65 6.87
N SER A 642 41.09 -42.25 6.57
CA SER A 642 39.88 -41.63 6.03
C SER A 642 38.85 -41.53 7.14
N VAL A 643 38.12 -40.43 7.23
CA VAL A 643 36.98 -40.32 8.13
C VAL A 643 35.72 -40.12 7.31
N ALA A 644 34.78 -41.06 7.47
CA ALA A 644 33.40 -40.93 7.02
C ALA A 644 32.55 -40.48 8.21
N VAL A 645 31.77 -39.41 8.04
CA VAL A 645 30.74 -39.00 8.99
C VAL A 645 29.40 -39.29 8.35
N GLN A 646 28.75 -40.33 8.83
CA GLN A 646 27.39 -40.65 8.45
C GLN A 646 26.46 -39.76 9.26
N THR A 647 25.86 -38.75 8.63
CA THR A 647 24.73 -38.03 9.24
C THR A 647 23.47 -38.83 8.95
N ALA A 648 23.07 -39.70 9.87
CA ALA A 648 21.70 -40.21 9.87
C ALA A 648 20.75 -39.05 10.22
N PRO A 649 19.55 -38.96 9.62
CA PRO A 649 18.57 -37.96 10.01
C PRO A 649 18.22 -38.13 11.50
N PRO A 650 18.00 -37.04 12.26
CA PRO A 650 17.43 -37.18 13.60
C PRO A 650 16.03 -37.79 13.47
N SER A 651 15.81 -38.90 14.18
CA SER A 651 14.52 -39.59 14.31
C SER A 651 13.52 -38.77 15.13
#